data_AF-A0A4R7S3E0-F1
#
_entry.id   AF-A0A4R7S3E0-F1
#
_cell.length_a   1.000
_cell.length_b   1.000
_cell.length_c   1.000
_cell.angle_alpha   90.00
_cell.angle_beta   90.00
_cell.angle_gamma   90.00
#
_symmetry.space_group_name_H-M   'P 1'
#
loop_
_entity.id
_entity.type
_entity.pdbx_description
1 polymer ?
#
loop_
_entity_poly.entity_id
_entity_poly.type
_entity_poly.pdbx_seq_one_letter_code
_entity_poly.pdbx_strand_id
1 'polypeptide(L)'
;MKLAMHLMVFLVASWGMLVQAQPSEKPDPLEGLLSDKAAPTNEVRLHISLLKVPAALAAQALLADVGKSPSFWRETLAVWQGQGVIEAVTEMAHEGPAGHAEFLNRRGRTFRYIYQDMSSHYWDEEHEWEAWKDRPDAEKPEGNRVLQDLAEVEVGNAIVARVALKLGGLQAGVEVDMTFTPPAPDSRPVTAWPLPVLSAPRYFFRPWHLVTKADVPVNEIFLLGCQMEPPQDGQVQTGHVMLAFGRVTAPDVSDAAPSQVLPDVGPVYRAQSWTVAMPVGDYLTWLKTRRDAQGDAQQMTRWLDAAGGKTGIELLATSAVACRPGEESRMEADLLWHDATGWEPSGNPRVFSPLSCDGESDFKLGHRLDISFYHAERPGEEADPFAPVAITKADFDRELAVQVAISRPSAPARWLRCKTAFEGGDADDPRAIETAEADMQPNESTVTEILARPGQVSLVGACLKDGRVHASFLRVVEEGDERRVSAARRQKAGSSALTTWIIETPLSWRERLLGDATPDFHALGDELLASLGQGQVDCTGLITRVSQGGRSAVRGMRPHLYFGGEFLNAAPHAQGIYFNPRSILMLTAGNEVKTELLREAVLSWRAQSAGRPQVRQWGIWQPDIATASAATSYMVQPTQPLSEVSSSLELTAHQAEVVAMVQTSAIGAVQREAPRLRWHVVRLDAMPVTQAAPESPVKSAPRPAALQTVQALVVKLPAGLELPQDAQAAAALLLKASRDGAVETVDCVSLRGRHDGSALIKSGWDFYFTHGRDRLRGETEEDVFHASTPMPAGTTFNDQIDVNHRLVGCQLEIQGERWTLIRDGRPPEIVTETFAGVVQEWPGPQPDGPEWEQLPKVRVCVQRPIFDIQGGEGPLPAAGQASLTNLAEDTVLLLRVLR
;
A
#
# COMPACT_ATOMS: atom_id res chain seq x y z
N MET A 1 -10.54 -22.73 -65.63
CA MET A 1 -9.27 -22.11 -65.18
C MET A 1 -9.66 -20.86 -64.41
N LYS A 2 -9.64 -20.87 -63.07
CA LYS A 2 -8.48 -20.74 -62.16
C LYS A 2 -7.90 -19.33 -62.13
N LEU A 3 -7.92 -18.76 -60.92
CA LEU A 3 -7.11 -17.66 -60.38
C LEU A 3 -7.40 -16.24 -60.94
N ALA A 4 -7.47 -15.19 -60.14
CA ALA A 4 -7.46 -15.04 -58.68
C ALA A 4 -7.79 -13.56 -58.43
N MET A 5 -8.56 -13.23 -57.39
CA MET A 5 -8.02 -12.78 -56.10
C MET A 5 -6.88 -11.79 -56.30
N HIS A 6 -7.05 -10.53 -55.91
CA HIS A 6 -6.00 -9.68 -55.28
C HIS A 6 -6.49 -8.23 -55.10
N LEU A 7 -7.64 -7.82 -55.64
CA LEU A 7 -8.03 -6.39 -55.62
C LEU A 7 -9.28 -6.03 -54.80
N MET A 8 -9.88 -6.98 -54.07
CA MET A 8 -11.15 -6.70 -53.35
C MET A 8 -11.21 -7.33 -51.94
N VAL A 9 -10.07 -7.37 -51.25
CA VAL A 9 -9.96 -7.82 -49.84
C VAL A 9 -9.28 -6.77 -48.93
N PHE A 10 -8.71 -5.69 -49.47
CA PHE A 10 -7.87 -4.78 -48.67
C PHE A 10 -8.57 -3.57 -48.03
N LEU A 11 -9.91 -3.46 -48.08
CA LEU A 11 -10.63 -2.25 -47.63
C LEU A 11 -11.71 -2.48 -46.55
N VAL A 12 -11.76 -3.67 -45.93
CA VAL A 12 -12.72 -3.98 -44.83
C VAL A 12 -12.03 -4.44 -43.53
N ALA A 13 -10.69 -4.44 -43.48
CA ALA A 13 -9.94 -4.91 -42.31
C ALA A 13 -9.60 -3.82 -41.26
N SER A 14 -10.05 -2.58 -41.43
CA SER A 14 -9.70 -1.45 -40.55
C SER A 14 -10.85 -0.91 -39.71
N TRP A 15 -11.99 -1.59 -39.67
CA TRP A 15 -13.04 -1.32 -38.69
C TRP A 15 -13.26 -2.62 -37.92
N GLY A 16 -12.87 -2.64 -36.64
CA GLY A 16 -13.23 -3.73 -35.75
C GLY A 16 -14.73 -3.94 -35.83
N MET A 17 -15.16 -5.01 -36.50
CA MET A 17 -16.55 -5.43 -36.45
C MET A 17 -16.83 -5.79 -35.00
N LEU A 18 -17.50 -4.87 -34.31
CA LEU A 18 -18.37 -5.12 -33.19
C LEU A 18 -19.32 -6.23 -33.64
N VAL A 19 -18.94 -7.48 -33.39
CA VAL A 19 -19.86 -8.61 -33.41
C VAL A 19 -20.78 -8.34 -32.22
N GLN A 20 -21.90 -7.66 -32.49
CA GLN A 20 -23.06 -7.70 -31.62
C GLN A 20 -23.43 -9.18 -31.51
N ALA A 21 -22.96 -9.81 -30.44
CA ALA A 21 -23.57 -11.03 -29.95
C ALA A 21 -25.03 -10.67 -29.71
N GLN A 22 -25.95 -11.31 -30.44
CA GLN A 22 -27.35 -11.26 -30.07
C GLN A 22 -27.45 -11.59 -28.58
N PRO A 23 -28.23 -10.84 -27.79
CA PRO A 23 -28.50 -11.24 -26.43
C PRO A 23 -29.24 -12.56 -26.52
N SER A 24 -28.52 -13.68 -26.32
CA SER A 24 -29.18 -14.89 -25.86
C SER A 24 -29.94 -14.49 -24.61
N GLU A 25 -31.23 -14.87 -24.52
CA GLU A 25 -31.98 -14.77 -23.27
C GLU A 25 -31.03 -15.14 -22.14
N LYS A 26 -30.77 -14.21 -21.21
CA LYS A 26 -29.89 -14.49 -20.06
C LYS A 26 -30.53 -15.70 -19.37
N PRO A 27 -29.95 -16.92 -19.44
CA PRO A 27 -30.50 -18.05 -18.71
C PRO A 27 -30.57 -17.63 -17.25
N ASP A 28 -31.63 -18.03 -16.54
CA ASP A 28 -31.69 -17.81 -15.09
C ASP A 28 -30.49 -18.56 -14.49
N PRO A 29 -29.45 -17.88 -14.02
CA PRO A 29 -28.19 -18.52 -13.64
C PRO A 29 -28.24 -19.05 -12.21
N LEU A 30 -29.37 -18.84 -11.52
CA LEU A 30 -29.76 -19.63 -10.38
C LEU A 30 -30.38 -20.97 -10.79
N GLU A 31 -30.73 -21.20 -12.06
CA GLU A 31 -31.25 -22.48 -12.53
C GLU A 31 -30.24 -23.61 -12.26
N GLY A 32 -28.95 -23.43 -12.54
CA GLY A 32 -27.93 -24.44 -12.23
C GLY A 32 -27.76 -24.73 -10.72
N LEU A 33 -27.99 -23.74 -9.86
CA LEU A 33 -27.84 -23.88 -8.41
C LEU A 33 -29.13 -24.39 -7.73
N LEU A 34 -30.29 -23.84 -8.10
CA LEU A 34 -31.60 -24.06 -7.49
C LEU A 34 -32.45 -25.12 -8.21
N SER A 35 -32.12 -25.54 -9.44
CA SER A 35 -32.94 -26.54 -10.14
C SER A 35 -32.76 -27.94 -9.54
N ASP A 36 -33.86 -28.69 -9.49
CA ASP A 36 -33.87 -30.11 -9.14
C ASP A 36 -33.69 -31.00 -10.38
N LYS A 37 -32.92 -30.55 -11.39
CA LYS A 37 -32.62 -31.37 -12.57
C LYS A 37 -31.99 -32.68 -12.10
N ALA A 38 -32.51 -33.80 -12.61
CA ALA A 38 -32.10 -35.14 -12.20
C ALA A 38 -30.57 -35.30 -12.29
N ALA A 39 -29.98 -35.91 -11.26
CA ALA A 39 -28.55 -36.16 -11.21
C ALA A 39 -28.11 -37.01 -12.41
N PRO A 40 -26.96 -36.72 -13.03
CA PRO A 40 -26.41 -37.59 -14.07
C PRO A 40 -26.14 -38.99 -13.51
N THR A 41 -26.39 -40.02 -14.32
CA THR A 41 -26.41 -41.42 -13.86
C THR A 41 -25.03 -42.01 -13.55
N ASN A 42 -23.94 -41.50 -14.15
CA ASN A 42 -22.58 -42.03 -13.99
C ASN A 42 -21.49 -40.93 -13.90
N GLU A 43 -21.89 -39.67 -13.76
CA GLU A 43 -20.97 -38.53 -13.85
C GLU A 43 -21.09 -37.64 -12.61
N VAL A 44 -20.03 -36.90 -12.31
CA VAL A 44 -20.07 -35.80 -11.35
C VAL A 44 -20.19 -34.51 -12.14
N ARG A 45 -21.11 -33.64 -11.73
CA ARG A 45 -21.28 -32.31 -12.31
C ARG A 45 -20.95 -31.23 -11.29
N LEU A 46 -20.14 -30.27 -11.70
CA LEU A 46 -19.84 -29.05 -10.95
C LEU A 46 -20.54 -27.87 -11.63
N HIS A 47 -21.45 -27.23 -10.90
CA HIS A 47 -22.04 -25.95 -11.27
C HIS A 47 -21.39 -24.84 -10.44
N ILE A 48 -20.99 -23.76 -11.09
CA ILE A 48 -20.51 -22.55 -10.44
C ILE A 48 -21.22 -21.33 -11.03
N SER A 49 -21.83 -20.52 -10.17
CA SER A 49 -22.41 -19.24 -10.57
C SER A 49 -21.75 -18.10 -9.81
N LEU A 50 -21.39 -17.06 -10.54
CA LEU A 50 -20.86 -15.81 -10.00
C LEU A 50 -22.00 -14.80 -9.93
N LEU A 51 -22.30 -14.35 -8.72
CA LEU A 51 -23.43 -13.48 -8.39
C LEU A 51 -22.92 -12.16 -7.83
N LYS A 52 -23.65 -11.08 -8.07
CA LYS A 52 -23.42 -9.74 -7.53
C LYS A 52 -24.58 -9.38 -6.59
N VAL A 53 -24.27 -8.94 -5.38
CA VAL A 53 -25.26 -8.57 -4.36
C VAL A 53 -24.82 -7.34 -3.57
N PRO A 54 -25.75 -6.59 -2.94
CA PRO A 54 -25.40 -5.48 -2.05
C PRO A 54 -24.46 -5.92 -0.91
N ALA A 55 -23.40 -5.15 -0.67
CA ALA A 55 -22.34 -5.53 0.27
C ALA A 55 -22.84 -5.76 1.71
N ALA A 56 -23.79 -4.94 2.18
CA ALA A 56 -24.37 -5.09 3.51
C ALA A 56 -25.10 -6.44 3.69
N LEU A 57 -25.84 -6.89 2.67
CA LEU A 57 -26.53 -8.17 2.70
C LEU A 57 -25.54 -9.34 2.70
N ALA A 58 -24.51 -9.29 1.84
CA ALA A 58 -23.44 -10.28 1.81
C ALA A 58 -22.73 -10.39 3.16
N ALA A 59 -22.35 -9.25 3.75
CA ALA A 59 -21.65 -9.21 5.03
C ALA A 59 -22.48 -9.81 6.18
N GLN A 60 -23.79 -9.50 6.23
CA GLN A 60 -24.71 -10.05 7.22
C GLN A 60 -24.96 -11.55 7.01
N ALA A 61 -25.15 -12.00 5.77
CA ALA A 61 -25.34 -13.42 5.47
C ALA A 61 -24.11 -14.24 5.81
N LEU A 62 -22.92 -13.74 5.46
CA LEU A 62 -21.66 -14.34 5.91
C LEU A 62 -21.64 -14.43 7.42
N LEU A 63 -21.88 -13.35 8.17
CA LEU A 63 -21.88 -13.41 9.63
C LEU A 63 -22.88 -14.44 10.19
N ALA A 64 -24.02 -14.63 9.53
CA ALA A 64 -25.10 -15.53 9.96
C ALA A 64 -24.91 -17.01 9.57
N ASP A 65 -24.03 -17.35 8.63
CA ASP A 65 -23.95 -18.67 8.00
C ASP A 65 -23.49 -19.80 8.96
N VAL A 66 -22.64 -19.49 9.93
CA VAL A 66 -22.07 -20.49 10.85
C VAL A 66 -23.13 -21.08 11.78
N GLY A 67 -23.20 -22.42 11.82
CA GLY A 67 -24.08 -23.16 12.72
C GLY A 67 -25.51 -23.23 12.22
N LYS A 68 -25.70 -23.11 10.90
CA LYS A 68 -27.01 -23.15 10.23
C LYS A 68 -27.24 -24.52 9.60
N SER A 69 -28.39 -24.66 8.96
CA SER A 69 -28.70 -25.86 8.17
C SER A 69 -27.82 -25.88 6.92
N PRO A 70 -27.42 -27.06 6.38
CA PRO A 70 -26.79 -27.15 5.06
C PRO A 70 -27.57 -26.44 3.94
N SER A 71 -28.89 -26.26 4.11
CA SER A 71 -29.78 -25.53 3.21
C SER A 71 -29.71 -24.00 3.32
N PHE A 72 -28.91 -23.43 4.25
CA PHE A 72 -28.87 -21.99 4.53
C PHE A 72 -28.63 -21.14 3.28
N TRP A 73 -27.64 -21.49 2.47
CA TRP A 73 -27.32 -20.75 1.24
C TRP A 73 -28.42 -20.89 0.19
N ARG A 74 -29.05 -22.07 0.07
CA ARG A 74 -30.21 -22.28 -0.82
C ARG A 74 -31.38 -21.37 -0.42
N GLU A 75 -31.72 -21.33 0.86
CA GLU A 75 -32.79 -20.49 1.40
C GLU A 75 -32.47 -18.99 1.23
N THR A 76 -31.24 -18.59 1.53
CA THR A 76 -30.77 -17.20 1.40
C THR A 76 -30.83 -16.72 -0.05
N LEU A 77 -30.33 -17.53 -1.00
CA LEU A 77 -30.37 -17.21 -2.42
C LEU A 77 -31.81 -17.12 -2.94
N ALA A 78 -32.70 -18.02 -2.51
CA ALA A 78 -34.12 -17.96 -2.88
C ALA A 78 -34.80 -16.68 -2.37
N VAL A 79 -34.51 -16.26 -1.13
CA VAL A 79 -35.03 -15.01 -0.55
C VAL A 79 -34.52 -13.80 -1.32
N TRP A 80 -33.21 -13.73 -1.57
CA TRP A 80 -32.61 -12.63 -2.31
C TRP A 80 -33.08 -12.57 -3.77
N GLN A 81 -33.33 -13.72 -4.42
CA GLN A 81 -33.93 -13.79 -5.74
C GLN A 81 -35.36 -13.24 -5.72
N GLY A 82 -36.17 -13.66 -4.73
CA GLY A 82 -37.54 -13.16 -4.56
C GLY A 82 -37.61 -11.66 -4.24
N GLN A 83 -36.55 -11.08 -3.68
CA GLN A 83 -36.42 -9.64 -3.42
C GLN A 83 -35.84 -8.85 -4.61
N GLY A 84 -35.31 -9.53 -5.64
CA GLY A 84 -34.68 -8.88 -6.80
C GLY A 84 -33.36 -8.18 -6.47
N VAL A 85 -32.61 -8.65 -5.46
CA VAL A 85 -31.35 -8.02 -5.02
C VAL A 85 -30.09 -8.77 -5.50
N ILE A 86 -30.25 -9.90 -6.19
CA ILE A 86 -29.15 -10.61 -6.87
C ILE A 86 -29.13 -10.22 -8.34
N GLU A 87 -27.98 -9.77 -8.82
CA GLU A 87 -27.64 -9.74 -10.23
C GLU A 87 -26.71 -10.91 -10.54
N ALA A 88 -26.90 -11.53 -11.69
CA ALA A 88 -26.03 -12.60 -12.12
C ALA A 88 -25.01 -12.16 -13.15
N VAL A 89 -23.78 -12.59 -12.93
CA VAL A 89 -22.62 -12.17 -13.70
C VAL A 89 -22.26 -13.23 -14.75
N THR A 90 -22.06 -14.48 -14.32
CA THR A 90 -21.78 -15.61 -15.23
C THR A 90 -22.12 -16.95 -14.57
N GLU A 91 -22.38 -17.97 -15.39
CA GLU A 91 -22.55 -19.36 -14.98
C GLU A 91 -21.55 -20.25 -15.75
N MET A 92 -21.04 -21.28 -15.06
CA MET A 92 -20.18 -22.33 -15.61
C MET A 92 -20.66 -23.69 -15.10
N ALA A 93 -20.82 -24.66 -16.01
CA ALA A 93 -21.23 -26.02 -15.68
C ALA A 93 -20.38 -27.04 -16.44
N HIS A 94 -19.87 -28.04 -15.74
CA HIS A 94 -19.03 -29.10 -16.31
C HIS A 94 -19.37 -30.48 -15.76
N GLU A 95 -19.29 -31.48 -16.62
CA GLU A 95 -19.55 -32.90 -16.32
C GLU A 95 -18.27 -33.72 -16.55
N GLY A 96 -18.06 -34.73 -15.72
CA GLY A 96 -16.87 -35.58 -15.76
C GLY A 96 -17.13 -36.93 -15.09
N PRO A 97 -16.22 -37.90 -15.28
CA PRO A 97 -16.39 -39.25 -14.75
C PRO A 97 -16.50 -39.27 -13.22
N ALA A 98 -17.32 -40.18 -12.68
CA ALA A 98 -17.48 -40.32 -11.24
C ALA A 98 -16.19 -40.81 -10.53
N GLY A 99 -15.86 -40.21 -9.38
CA GLY A 99 -14.69 -40.54 -8.55
C GLY A 99 -13.64 -39.43 -8.51
N HIS A 100 -13.16 -39.00 -9.68
CA HIS A 100 -12.20 -37.91 -9.85
C HIS A 100 -12.41 -37.23 -11.22
N ALA A 101 -12.73 -35.94 -11.23
CA ALA A 101 -12.93 -35.17 -12.44
C ALA A 101 -12.08 -33.89 -12.43
N GLU A 102 -11.32 -33.68 -13.50
CA GLU A 102 -10.66 -32.40 -13.80
C GLU A 102 -11.48 -31.66 -14.86
N PHE A 103 -11.78 -30.40 -14.59
CA PHE A 103 -12.56 -29.53 -15.45
C PHE A 103 -11.67 -28.38 -15.93
N LEU A 104 -11.63 -28.19 -17.24
CA LEU A 104 -10.95 -27.05 -17.87
C LEU A 104 -11.94 -26.35 -18.79
N ASN A 105 -12.16 -25.06 -18.56
CA ASN A 105 -12.93 -24.23 -19.47
C ASN A 105 -12.30 -22.86 -19.58
N ARG A 106 -11.97 -22.49 -20.81
CA ARG A 106 -11.43 -21.18 -21.15
C ARG A 106 -12.30 -20.61 -22.26
N ARG A 107 -12.96 -19.49 -21.97
CA ARG A 107 -13.75 -18.71 -22.91
C ARG A 107 -13.24 -17.28 -22.86
N GLY A 108 -12.37 -16.93 -23.79
CA GLY A 108 -11.76 -15.62 -23.87
C GLY A 108 -11.95 -14.98 -25.24
N ARG A 109 -11.78 -13.66 -25.29
CA ARG A 109 -11.54 -12.87 -26.48
C ARG A 109 -10.23 -12.12 -26.28
N THR A 110 -9.38 -12.10 -27.29
CA THR A 110 -8.18 -11.28 -27.26
C THR A 110 -8.54 -9.84 -27.60
N PHE A 111 -8.19 -8.90 -26.73
CA PHE A 111 -8.27 -7.47 -26.97
C PHE A 111 -6.89 -6.96 -27.37
N ARG A 112 -6.86 -6.14 -28.42
CA ARG A 112 -5.65 -5.48 -28.91
C ARG A 112 -5.65 -4.02 -28.51
N TYR A 113 -4.52 -3.52 -28.04
CA TYR A 113 -4.34 -2.13 -27.65
C TYR A 113 -2.92 -1.65 -27.99
N ILE A 114 -2.76 -0.33 -28.05
CA ILE A 114 -1.46 0.30 -28.26
C ILE A 114 -0.97 0.77 -26.90
N TYR A 115 0.25 0.40 -26.52
CA TYR A 115 0.88 1.00 -25.35
C TYR A 115 1.14 2.49 -25.59
N GLN A 116 1.18 3.27 -24.51
CA GLN A 116 1.45 4.71 -24.62
C GLN A 116 2.83 4.99 -25.23
N ASP A 117 3.80 4.10 -24.99
CA ASP A 117 5.16 4.22 -25.49
C ASP A 117 5.26 4.14 -27.02
N MET A 118 4.65 3.12 -27.60
CA MET A 118 4.60 2.86 -29.04
C MET A 118 3.86 3.97 -29.79
N SER A 119 2.80 4.49 -29.16
CA SER A 119 2.07 5.62 -29.72
C SER A 119 3.00 6.84 -29.82
N SER A 120 3.78 7.15 -28.77
CA SER A 120 4.50 8.45 -28.68
C SER A 120 5.69 8.47 -29.61
N HIS A 121 6.41 7.35 -29.71
CA HIS A 121 7.49 7.20 -30.67
C HIS A 121 7.01 7.52 -32.09
N TYR A 122 5.84 7.02 -32.49
CA TYR A 122 5.28 7.32 -33.80
C TYR A 122 4.94 8.79 -33.99
N TRP A 123 4.34 9.43 -32.97
CA TRP A 123 4.04 10.86 -33.00
C TRP A 123 5.31 11.71 -33.18
N ASP A 124 6.39 11.35 -32.49
CA ASP A 124 7.68 12.03 -32.61
C ASP A 124 8.27 11.83 -34.00
N GLU A 125 8.31 10.60 -34.52
CA GLU A 125 8.75 10.31 -35.90
C GLU A 125 7.96 11.14 -36.93
N GLU A 126 6.63 11.31 -36.74
CA GLU A 126 5.78 12.07 -37.68
C GLU A 126 6.07 13.57 -37.60
N HIS A 127 6.30 14.09 -36.40
CA HIS A 127 6.66 15.49 -36.20
C HIS A 127 8.05 15.81 -36.77
N GLU A 128 9.01 14.91 -36.61
CA GLU A 128 10.32 15.00 -37.26
C GLU A 128 10.16 15.02 -38.78
N TRP A 129 9.44 14.04 -39.34
CA TRP A 129 9.21 13.99 -40.76
C TRP A 129 8.57 15.30 -41.28
N GLU A 130 7.54 15.84 -40.61
CA GLU A 130 6.93 17.12 -41.01
C GLU A 130 7.94 18.29 -41.03
N ALA A 131 8.87 18.35 -40.07
CA ALA A 131 9.92 19.37 -40.02
C ALA A 131 10.98 19.19 -41.12
N TRP A 132 11.20 17.96 -41.58
CA TRP A 132 12.28 17.62 -42.51
C TRP A 132 11.81 17.12 -43.89
N LYS A 133 10.50 17.13 -44.19
CA LYS A 133 9.90 16.52 -45.39
C LYS A 133 10.46 17.00 -46.73
N ASP A 134 11.09 18.17 -46.75
CA ASP A 134 11.73 18.73 -47.93
C ASP A 134 13.14 18.18 -48.18
N ARG A 135 13.69 17.37 -47.25
CA ARG A 135 14.96 16.68 -47.41
C ARG A 135 14.82 15.43 -48.30
N PRO A 136 15.81 15.10 -49.14
CA PRO A 136 15.72 13.95 -50.07
C PRO A 136 15.64 12.58 -49.37
N ASP A 137 16.13 12.51 -48.14
CA ASP A 137 16.25 11.32 -47.29
C ASP A 137 15.19 11.24 -46.19
N ALA A 138 14.24 12.18 -46.13
CA ALA A 138 13.17 12.14 -45.13
C ALA A 138 12.08 11.12 -45.49
N GLU A 139 12.05 10.00 -44.79
CA GLU A 139 11.02 8.97 -44.91
C GLU A 139 9.84 9.27 -43.96
N LYS A 140 8.61 9.14 -44.47
CA LYS A 140 7.41 9.29 -43.63
C LYS A 140 7.26 8.03 -42.77
N PRO A 141 7.09 8.14 -41.44
CA PRO A 141 6.84 6.97 -40.61
C PRO A 141 5.54 6.28 -41.00
N GLU A 142 5.61 4.96 -41.16
CA GLU A 142 4.47 4.15 -41.57
C GLU A 142 3.55 3.87 -40.36
N GLY A 143 2.34 4.44 -40.36
CA GLY A 143 1.36 4.19 -39.28
C GLY A 143 0.97 2.72 -39.11
N ASN A 144 1.18 1.90 -40.15
CA ASN A 144 0.99 0.45 -40.09
C ASN A 144 2.00 -0.25 -39.16
N ARG A 145 3.16 0.34 -38.86
CA ARG A 145 4.15 -0.21 -37.94
C ARG A 145 3.59 -0.28 -36.51
N VAL A 146 2.90 0.77 -36.06
CA VAL A 146 2.24 0.80 -34.74
C VAL A 146 1.13 -0.24 -34.64
N LEU A 147 0.45 -0.55 -35.77
CA LEU A 147 -0.58 -1.59 -35.83
C LEU A 147 0.00 -3.02 -35.84
N GLN A 148 1.28 -3.20 -36.17
CA GLN A 148 1.95 -4.51 -36.16
C GLN A 148 2.41 -4.91 -34.76
N ASP A 149 2.63 -3.94 -33.88
CA ASP A 149 3.16 -4.11 -32.52
C ASP A 149 2.07 -3.92 -31.43
N LEU A 150 0.82 -4.26 -31.76
CA LEU A 150 -0.29 -4.18 -30.81
C LEU A 150 -0.11 -5.18 -29.66
N ALA A 151 -0.26 -4.69 -28.43
CA ALA A 151 -0.33 -5.54 -27.25
C ALA A 151 -1.64 -6.32 -27.23
N GLU A 152 -1.59 -7.55 -26.72
CA GLU A 152 -2.73 -8.46 -26.64
C GLU A 152 -3.03 -8.83 -25.18
N VAL A 153 -4.30 -8.78 -24.80
CA VAL A 153 -4.78 -9.25 -23.49
C VAL A 153 -5.99 -10.15 -23.66
N GLU A 154 -5.96 -11.31 -23.01
CA GLU A 154 -7.06 -12.27 -23.05
C GLU A 154 -8.12 -11.88 -22.00
N VAL A 155 -9.35 -11.62 -22.46
CA VAL A 155 -10.48 -11.21 -21.62
C VAL A 155 -11.57 -12.28 -21.68
N GLY A 156 -12.00 -12.75 -20.52
CA GLY A 156 -13.14 -13.64 -20.39
C GLY A 156 -13.01 -14.53 -19.17
N ASN A 157 -13.52 -15.75 -19.27
CA ASN A 157 -13.61 -16.68 -18.16
C ASN A 157 -12.58 -17.79 -18.34
N ALA A 158 -11.80 -18.05 -17.31
CA ALA A 158 -10.94 -19.22 -17.21
C ALA A 158 -11.25 -19.95 -15.90
N ILE A 159 -11.48 -21.25 -15.98
CA ILE A 159 -11.64 -22.10 -14.81
C ILE A 159 -10.83 -23.39 -14.99
N VAL A 160 -10.09 -23.72 -13.94
CA VAL A 160 -9.51 -25.03 -13.70
C VAL A 160 -10.12 -25.51 -12.38
N ALA A 161 -10.84 -26.63 -12.42
CA ALA A 161 -11.43 -27.19 -11.22
C ALA A 161 -11.16 -28.69 -11.11
N ARG A 162 -11.01 -29.17 -9.88
CA ARG A 162 -10.88 -30.59 -9.56
C ARG A 162 -11.93 -30.97 -8.55
N VAL A 163 -12.63 -32.06 -8.79
CA VAL A 163 -13.63 -32.60 -7.86
C VAL A 163 -13.33 -34.07 -7.59
N ALA A 164 -13.29 -34.44 -6.31
CA ALA A 164 -13.11 -35.81 -5.86
C ALA A 164 -14.16 -36.17 -4.79
N LEU A 165 -14.83 -37.30 -4.95
CA LEU A 165 -15.81 -37.77 -3.97
C LEU A 165 -15.10 -38.42 -2.77
N LYS A 166 -15.58 -38.16 -1.55
CA LYS A 166 -15.09 -38.77 -0.30
C LYS A 166 -15.80 -40.10 0.02
N LEU A 167 -15.21 -40.88 0.93
CA LEU A 167 -15.78 -42.13 1.45
C LEU A 167 -17.22 -41.91 1.95
N GLY A 168 -18.16 -42.69 1.40
CA GLY A 168 -19.59 -42.58 1.69
C GLY A 168 -20.39 -41.69 0.74
N GLY A 169 -19.77 -40.97 -0.19
CA GLY A 169 -20.46 -40.35 -1.32
C GLY A 169 -21.28 -39.08 -1.05
N LEU A 170 -21.41 -38.69 0.22
CA LEU A 170 -22.20 -37.53 0.65
C LEU A 170 -21.42 -36.21 0.66
N GLN A 171 -20.09 -36.28 0.49
CA GLN A 171 -19.19 -35.13 0.46
C GLN A 171 -18.23 -35.20 -0.72
N ALA A 172 -17.80 -34.04 -1.21
CA ALA A 172 -16.79 -33.89 -2.25
C ALA A 172 -15.72 -32.89 -1.82
N GLY A 173 -14.46 -33.19 -2.15
CA GLY A 173 -13.38 -32.21 -2.13
C GLY A 173 -13.36 -31.48 -3.48
N VAL A 174 -13.27 -30.15 -3.43
CA VAL A 174 -13.32 -29.26 -4.59
C VAL A 174 -12.11 -28.33 -4.56
N GLU A 175 -11.35 -28.26 -5.64
CA GLU A 175 -10.28 -27.28 -5.84
C GLU A 175 -10.63 -26.44 -7.06
N VAL A 176 -10.62 -25.12 -6.95
CA VAL A 176 -11.00 -24.22 -8.03
C VAL A 176 -9.97 -23.10 -8.15
N ASP A 177 -9.49 -22.91 -9.37
CA ASP A 177 -8.78 -21.73 -9.84
C ASP A 177 -9.64 -21.09 -10.94
N MET A 178 -10.20 -19.92 -10.67
CA MET A 178 -11.15 -19.22 -11.51
C MET A 178 -10.71 -17.78 -11.72
N THR A 179 -10.75 -17.33 -12.97
CA THR A 179 -10.68 -15.92 -13.35
C THR A 179 -11.92 -15.54 -14.17
N PHE A 180 -12.55 -14.43 -13.83
CA PHE A 180 -13.60 -13.80 -14.61
C PHE A 180 -13.17 -12.37 -14.96
N THR A 181 -13.13 -12.04 -16.26
CA THR A 181 -12.94 -10.67 -16.73
C THR A 181 -14.13 -10.29 -17.62
N PRO A 182 -14.84 -9.18 -17.36
CA PRO A 182 -15.97 -8.75 -18.18
C PRO A 182 -15.62 -8.70 -19.68
N PRO A 183 -16.44 -9.30 -20.57
CA PRO A 183 -16.11 -9.47 -21.98
C PRO A 183 -16.09 -8.16 -22.80
N ALA A 184 -16.54 -7.05 -22.21
CA ALA A 184 -16.45 -5.70 -22.78
C ALA A 184 -15.68 -4.83 -21.78
N PRO A 185 -14.38 -4.56 -22.01
CA PRO A 185 -13.63 -3.64 -21.16
C PRO A 185 -14.18 -2.23 -21.28
N ASP A 186 -14.07 -1.45 -20.21
CA ASP A 186 -14.33 -0.02 -20.31
C ASP A 186 -13.24 0.61 -21.16
N SER A 187 -13.60 1.66 -21.89
CA SER A 187 -12.67 2.33 -22.79
C SER A 187 -12.77 3.84 -22.62
N ARG A 188 -11.64 4.52 -22.55
CA ARG A 188 -11.56 5.99 -22.47
C ARG A 188 -10.90 6.54 -23.73
N PRO A 189 -11.45 7.61 -24.35
CA PRO A 189 -10.79 8.29 -25.46
C PRO A 189 -9.49 8.94 -24.97
N VAL A 190 -8.45 8.82 -25.78
CA VAL A 190 -7.19 9.50 -25.53
C VAL A 190 -7.28 10.93 -26.07
N THR A 191 -7.28 11.93 -25.18
CA THR A 191 -7.54 13.34 -25.54
C THR A 191 -6.30 14.14 -25.96
N ALA A 192 -5.09 13.64 -25.72
CA ALA A 192 -3.86 14.38 -26.00
C ALA A 192 -3.29 14.15 -27.40
N TRP A 193 -3.83 13.22 -28.21
CA TRP A 193 -3.13 12.68 -29.38
C TRP A 193 -3.78 13.13 -30.68
N PRO A 194 -3.15 14.02 -31.47
CA PRO A 194 -3.80 14.62 -32.63
C PRO A 194 -3.94 13.72 -33.86
N LEU A 195 -3.36 12.51 -33.86
CA LEU A 195 -3.39 11.64 -35.04
C LEU A 195 -4.67 10.81 -35.11
N PRO A 196 -5.46 10.94 -36.19
CA PRO A 196 -6.62 10.09 -36.42
C PRO A 196 -6.28 8.60 -36.48
N VAL A 197 -5.05 8.25 -36.92
CA VAL A 197 -4.59 6.85 -37.01
C VAL A 197 -4.23 6.25 -35.65
N LEU A 198 -3.93 7.08 -34.64
CA LEU A 198 -3.59 6.67 -33.27
C LEU A 198 -4.64 7.10 -32.25
N SER A 199 -5.86 7.40 -32.67
CA SER A 199 -7.01 7.63 -31.78
C SER A 199 -7.49 6.32 -31.12
N ALA A 200 -6.57 5.55 -30.55
CA ALA A 200 -6.85 4.30 -29.87
C ALA A 200 -7.41 4.59 -28.47
N PRO A 201 -8.47 3.89 -28.02
CA PRO A 201 -8.97 4.04 -26.68
C PRO A 201 -8.05 3.33 -25.67
N ARG A 202 -7.95 3.88 -24.46
CA ARG A 202 -7.37 3.18 -23.30
C ARG A 202 -8.38 2.19 -22.77
N TYR A 203 -7.99 0.94 -22.60
CA TYR A 203 -8.86 -0.10 -22.05
C TYR A 203 -8.61 -0.33 -20.57
N PHE A 204 -9.69 -0.55 -19.83
CA PHE A 204 -9.69 -0.91 -18.42
C PHE A 204 -10.32 -2.29 -18.26
N PHE A 205 -9.55 -3.21 -17.71
CA PHE A 205 -9.97 -4.57 -17.43
C PHE A 205 -10.34 -4.68 -15.96
N ARG A 206 -11.36 -5.49 -15.65
CA ARG A 206 -11.80 -5.71 -14.27
C ARG A 206 -11.77 -7.19 -13.89
N PRO A 207 -10.59 -7.83 -13.82
CA PRO A 207 -10.52 -9.23 -13.47
C PRO A 207 -10.97 -9.48 -12.02
N TRP A 208 -11.61 -10.62 -11.83
CA TRP A 208 -11.98 -11.18 -10.54
C TRP A 208 -11.43 -12.61 -10.47
N HIS A 209 -10.57 -12.88 -9.49
CA HIS A 209 -9.79 -14.10 -9.39
C HIS A 209 -10.06 -14.81 -8.05
N LEU A 210 -10.23 -16.14 -8.11
CA LEU A 210 -10.51 -17.03 -6.99
C LEU A 210 -9.60 -18.26 -7.09
N VAL A 211 -8.77 -18.50 -6.07
CA VAL A 211 -8.14 -19.79 -5.81
C VAL A 211 -8.65 -20.29 -4.48
N THR A 212 -9.35 -21.42 -4.47
CA THR A 212 -10.00 -21.95 -3.26
C THR A 212 -10.00 -23.46 -3.24
N LYS A 213 -10.04 -24.01 -2.03
CA LYS A 213 -10.17 -25.44 -1.77
C LYS A 213 -11.23 -25.66 -0.71
N ALA A 214 -12.25 -26.43 -1.05
CA ALA A 214 -13.46 -26.60 -0.26
C ALA A 214 -13.81 -28.08 -0.07
N ASP A 215 -14.31 -28.45 1.10
CA ASP A 215 -15.00 -29.73 1.31
C ASP A 215 -16.49 -29.46 1.45
N VAL A 216 -17.30 -30.06 0.59
CA VAL A 216 -18.67 -29.61 0.36
C VAL A 216 -19.66 -30.78 0.35
N PRO A 217 -20.88 -30.58 0.89
CA PRO A 217 -21.94 -31.56 0.77
C PRO A 217 -22.38 -31.71 -0.69
N VAL A 218 -22.55 -32.96 -1.13
CA VAL A 218 -23.11 -33.26 -2.46
C VAL A 218 -24.59 -32.86 -2.48
N ASN A 219 -25.05 -32.34 -3.61
CA ASN A 219 -26.41 -31.84 -3.89
C ASN A 219 -26.83 -30.61 -3.08
N GLU A 220 -25.91 -29.98 -2.35
CA GLU A 220 -26.14 -28.73 -1.64
C GLU A 220 -25.36 -27.56 -2.27
N ILE A 221 -25.83 -26.35 -1.99
CA ILE A 221 -25.20 -25.10 -2.47
C ILE A 221 -24.20 -24.64 -1.41
N PHE A 222 -22.98 -24.33 -1.83
CA PHE A 222 -21.92 -23.84 -0.96
C PHE A 222 -21.27 -22.59 -1.55
N LEU A 223 -20.67 -21.77 -0.68
CA LEU A 223 -19.90 -20.60 -1.07
C LEU A 223 -18.46 -21.03 -1.35
N LEU A 224 -17.96 -20.77 -2.57
CA LEU A 224 -16.56 -20.99 -2.94
C LEU A 224 -15.66 -19.85 -2.46
N GLY A 225 -16.16 -18.63 -2.56
CA GLY A 225 -15.49 -17.42 -2.12
C GLY A 225 -16.24 -16.17 -2.50
N CYS A 226 -15.82 -15.04 -1.93
CA CYS A 226 -16.35 -13.73 -2.30
C CYS A 226 -15.29 -12.65 -2.15
N GLN A 227 -15.48 -11.55 -2.88
CA GLN A 227 -14.67 -10.35 -2.77
C GLN A 227 -15.54 -9.14 -3.16
N MET A 228 -15.24 -7.97 -2.58
CA MET A 228 -15.82 -6.70 -3.05
C MET A 228 -15.65 -6.59 -4.57
N GLU A 229 -16.66 -6.08 -5.27
CA GLU A 229 -16.59 -5.90 -6.72
C GLU A 229 -15.35 -5.07 -7.10
N PRO A 230 -14.69 -5.38 -8.23
CA PRO A 230 -13.55 -4.60 -8.70
C PRO A 230 -13.84 -3.08 -8.74
N PRO A 231 -12.84 -2.23 -8.46
CA PRO A 231 -13.02 -0.77 -8.48
C PRO A 231 -13.53 -0.24 -9.83
N GLN A 232 -14.25 0.89 -9.78
CA GLN A 232 -14.72 1.63 -10.95
C GLN A 232 -14.07 3.01 -11.00
N ASP A 233 -14.02 3.65 -12.18
CA ASP A 233 -13.41 4.97 -12.34
C ASP A 233 -13.97 5.99 -11.31
N GLY A 234 -13.08 6.68 -10.61
CA GLY A 234 -13.42 7.59 -9.52
C GLY A 234 -13.93 6.94 -8.22
N GLN A 235 -13.99 5.61 -8.11
CA GLN A 235 -14.54 4.88 -6.96
C GLN A 235 -13.63 3.75 -6.43
N VAL A 236 -13.43 3.68 -5.11
CA VAL A 236 -12.68 2.59 -4.44
C VAL A 236 -13.51 1.30 -4.30
N GLN A 237 -14.83 1.45 -4.17
CA GLN A 237 -15.78 0.34 -4.11
C GLN A 237 -17.11 0.75 -4.74
N THR A 238 -17.86 -0.22 -5.27
CA THR A 238 -19.16 -0.01 -5.94
C THR A 238 -20.37 -0.26 -5.00
N GLY A 239 -20.11 -0.65 -3.75
CA GLY A 239 -21.14 -1.05 -2.79
C GLY A 239 -21.70 -2.47 -2.98
N HIS A 240 -21.10 -3.27 -3.86
CA HIS A 240 -21.52 -4.64 -4.15
C HIS A 240 -20.40 -5.64 -3.91
N VAL A 241 -20.77 -6.85 -3.53
CA VAL A 241 -19.85 -7.99 -3.38
C VAL A 241 -20.16 -8.99 -4.49
N MET A 242 -19.11 -9.54 -5.09
CA MET A 242 -19.19 -10.67 -6.00
C MET A 242 -18.98 -11.98 -5.22
N LEU A 243 -19.91 -12.92 -5.36
CA LEU A 243 -19.93 -14.21 -4.67
C LEU A 243 -19.94 -15.35 -5.69
N ALA A 244 -18.97 -16.24 -5.58
CA ALA A 244 -18.95 -17.49 -6.33
C ALA A 244 -19.63 -18.58 -5.49
N PHE A 245 -20.74 -19.11 -5.99
CA PHE A 245 -21.43 -20.26 -5.40
C PHE A 245 -21.20 -21.50 -6.25
N GLY A 246 -21.03 -22.64 -5.58
CA GLY A 246 -20.88 -23.95 -6.20
C GLY A 246 -22.02 -24.89 -5.81
N ARG A 247 -22.27 -25.89 -6.67
CA ARG A 247 -23.05 -27.08 -6.37
C ARG A 247 -22.42 -28.28 -7.06
N VAL A 248 -22.14 -29.34 -6.30
CA VAL A 248 -21.68 -30.63 -6.83
C VAL A 248 -22.87 -31.58 -6.86
N THR A 249 -23.22 -32.12 -8.02
CA THR A 249 -24.23 -33.18 -8.14
C THR A 249 -23.57 -34.48 -8.58
N ALA A 250 -23.88 -35.58 -7.89
CA ALA A 250 -23.34 -36.91 -8.16
C ALA A 250 -24.46 -37.96 -8.08
N PRO A 251 -24.30 -39.13 -8.72
CA PRO A 251 -25.26 -40.23 -8.63
C PRO A 251 -25.40 -40.78 -7.20
N ASP A 252 -26.56 -41.36 -6.88
CA ASP A 252 -26.80 -42.02 -5.60
C ASP A 252 -25.83 -43.19 -5.42
N VAL A 253 -25.00 -43.11 -4.36
CA VAL A 253 -23.87 -44.03 -4.11
C VAL A 253 -24.32 -45.40 -3.59
N SER A 254 -25.64 -45.68 -3.57
CA SER A 254 -26.16 -46.97 -3.12
C SER A 254 -25.85 -48.13 -4.08
N ASP A 255 -25.58 -47.88 -5.37
CA ASP A 255 -25.48 -48.95 -6.38
C ASP A 255 -24.17 -48.99 -7.20
N ALA A 256 -23.25 -48.04 -7.03
CA ALA A 256 -21.97 -48.03 -7.74
C ALA A 256 -20.79 -47.91 -6.77
N ALA A 257 -19.97 -48.97 -6.67
CA ALA A 257 -18.69 -48.89 -5.98
C ALA A 257 -17.79 -47.91 -6.74
N PRO A 258 -17.43 -46.75 -6.18
CA PRO A 258 -16.51 -45.85 -6.86
C PRO A 258 -15.15 -46.53 -6.93
N SER A 259 -14.61 -46.67 -8.14
CA SER A 259 -13.34 -47.39 -8.38
C SER A 259 -12.12 -46.69 -7.77
N GLN A 260 -12.23 -45.39 -7.48
CA GLN A 260 -11.24 -44.59 -6.77
C GLN A 260 -11.94 -43.58 -5.85
N VAL A 261 -11.96 -43.84 -4.55
CA VAL A 261 -12.31 -42.87 -3.51
C VAL A 261 -11.02 -42.46 -2.83
N LEU A 262 -10.75 -41.16 -2.76
CA LEU A 262 -9.55 -40.67 -2.09
C LEU A 262 -9.74 -40.74 -0.56
N PRO A 263 -8.68 -41.12 0.20
CA PRO A 263 -8.70 -41.00 1.66
C PRO A 263 -8.87 -39.54 2.08
N ASP A 264 -9.43 -39.33 3.27
CA ASP A 264 -9.75 -38.00 3.80
C ASP A 264 -8.48 -37.14 3.94
N VAL A 265 -8.40 -36.04 3.18
CA VAL A 265 -7.23 -35.15 3.09
C VAL A 265 -7.36 -33.99 4.08
N GLY A 266 -7.58 -34.30 5.36
CA GLY A 266 -7.65 -33.33 6.46
C GLY A 266 -8.83 -32.34 6.41
N PRO A 267 -8.98 -31.50 7.45
CA PRO A 267 -10.06 -30.51 7.52
C PRO A 267 -9.80 -29.32 6.60
N VAL A 268 -10.87 -28.79 6.00
CA VAL A 268 -10.87 -27.51 5.27
C VAL A 268 -11.39 -26.39 6.16
N TYR A 269 -10.77 -25.22 6.05
CA TYR A 269 -11.19 -24.02 6.78
C TYR A 269 -11.58 -22.89 5.82
N ARG A 270 -12.70 -22.24 6.09
CA ARG A 270 -13.14 -21.01 5.41
C ARG A 270 -12.81 -19.79 6.26
N ALA A 271 -12.01 -18.89 5.69
CA ALA A 271 -11.77 -17.57 6.22
C ALA A 271 -12.81 -16.59 5.67
N GLN A 272 -13.36 -15.76 6.54
CA GLN A 272 -14.29 -14.67 6.22
C GLN A 272 -13.77 -13.38 6.83
N SER A 273 -13.70 -12.31 6.05
CA SER A 273 -13.20 -11.02 6.51
C SER A 273 -14.18 -9.89 6.25
N TRP A 274 -14.15 -8.90 7.14
CA TRP A 274 -14.92 -7.66 7.03
C TRP A 274 -14.03 -6.48 7.38
N THR A 275 -14.07 -5.42 6.57
CA THR A 275 -13.40 -4.16 6.89
C THR A 275 -14.45 -3.07 7.01
N VAL A 276 -14.49 -2.39 8.17
CA VAL A 276 -15.44 -1.31 8.46
C VAL A 276 -14.72 -0.01 8.78
N ALA A 277 -15.28 1.13 8.34
CA ALA A 277 -14.80 2.47 8.65
C ALA A 277 -15.68 3.11 9.72
N MET A 278 -15.07 3.67 10.77
CA MET A 278 -15.79 4.35 11.86
C MET A 278 -15.05 5.59 12.38
N PRO A 279 -15.72 6.48 13.13
CA PRO A 279 -15.06 7.57 13.83
C PRO A 279 -14.01 7.08 14.84
N VAL A 280 -12.95 7.86 15.04
CA VAL A 280 -11.87 7.54 15.99
C VAL A 280 -12.40 7.33 17.41
N GLY A 281 -13.32 8.18 17.87
CA GLY A 281 -13.90 8.10 19.21
C GLY A 281 -14.64 6.78 19.50
N ASP A 282 -15.38 6.25 18.52
CA ASP A 282 -16.12 4.98 18.65
C ASP A 282 -15.15 3.81 18.78
N TYR A 283 -14.10 3.80 17.94
CA TYR A 283 -13.07 2.78 17.99
C TYR A 283 -12.29 2.82 19.32
N LEU A 284 -11.86 4.00 19.76
CA LEU A 284 -11.15 4.18 21.04
C LEU A 284 -11.98 3.74 22.23
N THR A 285 -13.28 4.04 22.25
CA THR A 285 -14.18 3.67 23.34
C THR A 285 -14.27 2.16 23.47
N TRP A 286 -14.41 1.45 22.35
CA TRP A 286 -14.40 -0.01 22.33
C TRP A 286 -13.04 -0.58 22.75
N LEU A 287 -11.95 -0.12 22.12
CA LEU A 287 -10.61 -0.64 22.34
C LEU A 287 -10.13 -0.46 23.80
N LYS A 288 -10.51 0.64 24.46
CA LYS A 288 -10.22 0.85 25.89
C LYS A 288 -10.73 -0.29 26.76
N THR A 289 -11.91 -0.84 26.45
CA THR A 289 -12.55 -1.93 27.19
C THR A 289 -12.18 -3.33 26.70
N ARG A 290 -11.65 -3.43 25.47
CA ARG A 290 -11.22 -4.68 24.87
C ARG A 290 -10.01 -5.25 25.63
N ARG A 291 -10.09 -6.53 25.98
CA ARG A 291 -9.01 -7.28 26.65
C ARG A 291 -8.51 -8.47 25.84
N ASP A 292 -9.37 -9.01 24.98
CA ASP A 292 -9.13 -10.16 24.12
C ASP A 292 -10.14 -10.13 22.96
N ALA A 293 -10.16 -11.19 22.14
CA ALA A 293 -11.06 -11.34 21.00
C ALA A 293 -12.48 -11.82 21.36
N GLN A 294 -12.86 -12.00 22.65
CA GLN A 294 -14.19 -12.52 23.00
C GLN A 294 -15.32 -11.52 22.71
N GLY A 295 -15.03 -10.21 22.78
CA GLY A 295 -15.99 -9.14 22.50
C GLY A 295 -16.10 -8.73 21.03
N ASP A 296 -15.20 -9.21 20.17
CA ASP A 296 -15.04 -8.74 18.80
C ASP A 296 -16.28 -9.05 17.95
N ALA A 297 -16.86 -10.25 18.08
CA ALA A 297 -18.08 -10.63 17.35
C ALA A 297 -19.27 -9.72 17.66
N GLN A 298 -19.48 -9.37 18.94
CA GLN A 298 -20.57 -8.51 19.35
C GLN A 298 -20.38 -7.09 18.80
N GLN A 299 -19.14 -6.58 18.86
CA GLN A 299 -18.86 -5.24 18.36
C GLN A 299 -18.96 -5.16 16.84
N MET A 300 -18.42 -6.14 16.12
CA MET A 300 -18.53 -6.23 14.67
C MET A 300 -19.99 -6.28 14.22
N THR A 301 -20.84 -7.06 14.90
CA THR A 301 -22.29 -7.10 14.60
C THR A 301 -22.91 -5.71 14.70
N ARG A 302 -22.66 -4.98 15.81
CA ARG A 302 -23.17 -3.61 16.00
C ARG A 302 -22.70 -2.66 14.90
N TRP A 303 -21.45 -2.78 14.46
CA TRP A 303 -20.90 -1.92 13.40
C TRP A 303 -21.44 -2.27 12.01
N LEU A 304 -21.67 -3.54 11.71
CA LEU A 304 -22.32 -3.95 10.47
C LEU A 304 -23.78 -3.48 10.41
N ASP A 305 -24.52 -3.59 11.51
CA ASP A 305 -25.89 -3.06 11.62
C ASP A 305 -25.91 -1.54 11.41
N ALA A 306 -24.96 -0.83 12.03
CA ALA A 306 -24.78 0.61 11.88
C ALA A 306 -24.40 1.03 10.45
N ALA A 307 -23.57 0.23 9.77
CA ALA A 307 -23.20 0.46 8.37
C ALA A 307 -24.42 0.39 7.43
N GLY A 308 -25.38 -0.48 7.72
CA GLY A 308 -26.67 -0.52 7.01
C GLY A 308 -27.60 0.67 7.31
N GLY A 309 -27.40 1.35 8.43
CA GLY A 309 -28.28 2.40 8.97
C GLY A 309 -27.90 3.85 8.66
N LYS A 310 -26.88 4.11 7.83
CA LYS A 310 -26.32 5.46 7.55
C LYS A 310 -25.82 6.22 8.80
N THR A 311 -25.41 5.53 9.86
CA THR A 311 -25.00 6.15 11.13
C THR A 311 -23.52 6.57 11.16
N GLY A 312 -22.96 6.97 10.02
CA GLY A 312 -21.56 7.36 9.92
C GLY A 312 -20.55 6.22 10.07
N ILE A 313 -20.98 4.95 10.06
CA ILE A 313 -20.13 3.76 9.90
C ILE A 313 -20.34 3.23 8.48
N GLU A 314 -19.29 2.69 7.85
CA GLU A 314 -19.34 2.19 6.46
C GLU A 314 -18.68 0.83 6.35
N LEU A 315 -19.27 -0.07 5.56
CA LEU A 315 -18.62 -1.32 5.16
C LEU A 315 -17.76 -1.06 3.92
N LEU A 316 -16.47 -1.40 4.00
CA LEU A 316 -15.46 -1.08 3.01
C LEU A 316 -14.99 -2.28 2.19
N ALA A 317 -15.01 -3.46 2.80
CA ALA A 317 -14.63 -4.71 2.17
C ALA A 317 -15.32 -5.88 2.86
N THR A 318 -15.59 -6.94 2.09
CA THR A 318 -16.10 -8.21 2.58
C THR A 318 -15.58 -9.29 1.66
N SER A 319 -14.91 -10.28 2.24
CA SER A 319 -14.22 -11.31 1.47
C SER A 319 -14.36 -12.67 2.18
N ALA A 320 -14.30 -13.74 1.40
CA ALA A 320 -14.27 -15.09 1.95
C ALA A 320 -13.52 -16.03 1.00
N VAL A 321 -12.76 -16.96 1.57
CA VAL A 321 -12.06 -18.00 0.81
C VAL A 321 -11.85 -19.24 1.68
N ALA A 322 -11.87 -20.43 1.09
CA ALA A 322 -11.62 -21.68 1.78
C ALA A 322 -10.25 -22.24 1.41
N CYS A 323 -9.54 -22.79 2.40
CA CYS A 323 -8.18 -23.31 2.26
C CYS A 323 -7.97 -24.52 3.18
N ARG A 324 -7.06 -25.42 2.78
CA ARG A 324 -6.54 -26.47 3.65
C ARG A 324 -5.27 -26.02 4.39
N PRO A 325 -4.95 -26.61 5.55
CA PRO A 325 -3.66 -26.41 6.21
C PRO A 325 -2.46 -26.77 5.31
N GLY A 326 -1.41 -25.96 5.37
CA GLY A 326 -0.19 -26.13 4.56
C GLY A 326 -0.30 -25.66 3.11
N GLU A 327 -1.45 -25.11 2.72
CA GLU A 327 -1.71 -24.58 1.39
C GLU A 327 -2.10 -23.11 1.47
N GLU A 328 -2.15 -22.44 0.31
CA GLU A 328 -2.54 -21.04 0.18
C GLU A 328 -3.79 -20.92 -0.69
N SER A 329 -4.70 -20.02 -0.32
CA SER A 329 -5.86 -19.64 -1.13
C SER A 329 -5.98 -18.13 -1.19
N ARG A 330 -6.48 -17.62 -2.32
CA ARG A 330 -6.50 -16.19 -2.61
C ARG A 330 -7.78 -15.74 -3.31
N MET A 331 -8.15 -14.50 -3.04
CA MET A 331 -9.24 -13.77 -3.67
C MET A 331 -8.78 -12.39 -4.11
N GLU A 332 -8.87 -12.08 -5.40
CA GLU A 332 -8.46 -10.79 -5.97
C GLU A 332 -9.59 -10.22 -6.83
N ALA A 333 -9.79 -8.91 -6.77
CA ALA A 333 -10.78 -8.19 -7.57
C ALA A 333 -10.20 -6.83 -7.94
N ASP A 334 -9.81 -6.67 -9.20
CA ASP A 334 -8.91 -5.60 -9.63
C ASP A 334 -9.48 -4.77 -10.77
N LEU A 335 -9.08 -3.52 -10.80
CA LEU A 335 -9.08 -2.66 -11.97
C LEU A 335 -7.64 -2.64 -12.50
N LEU A 336 -7.47 -3.15 -13.71
CA LEU A 336 -6.19 -3.32 -14.41
C LEU A 336 -6.17 -2.46 -15.66
N TRP A 337 -5.06 -1.76 -15.88
CA TRP A 337 -4.76 -1.16 -17.17
C TRP A 337 -3.26 -1.12 -17.41
N HIS A 338 -2.91 -1.16 -18.69
CA HIS A 338 -1.54 -1.23 -19.14
C HIS A 338 -1.16 0.16 -19.66
N ASP A 339 -0.44 0.93 -18.84
CA ASP A 339 -0.07 2.32 -19.16
C ASP A 339 1.32 2.69 -18.58
N ALA A 340 2.17 1.68 -18.37
CA ALA A 340 3.49 1.85 -17.77
C ALA A 340 4.38 2.66 -18.72
N THR A 341 4.77 3.88 -18.34
CA THR A 341 5.88 4.57 -19.00
C THR A 341 6.66 5.48 -18.03
N GLY A 342 7.97 5.23 -17.97
CA GLY A 342 8.99 6.27 -17.79
C GLY A 342 9.48 6.71 -19.17
N TRP A 343 10.26 7.78 -19.26
CA TRP A 343 10.68 8.34 -20.56
C TRP A 343 12.09 8.92 -20.43
N GLU A 344 12.97 8.66 -21.38
CA GLU A 344 14.35 9.17 -21.41
C GLU A 344 14.68 9.72 -22.80
N PRO A 345 15.33 10.87 -22.89
CA PRO A 345 16.01 11.25 -24.12
C PRO A 345 17.13 10.23 -24.36
N SER A 346 17.04 9.45 -25.42
CA SER A 346 18.20 8.65 -25.84
C SER A 346 19.37 9.61 -26.13
N GLY A 347 20.62 9.15 -26.10
CA GLY A 347 21.79 9.97 -26.49
C GLY A 347 21.77 10.52 -27.93
N ASN A 348 20.65 10.35 -28.65
CA ASN A 348 20.25 11.13 -29.80
C ASN A 348 19.29 12.25 -29.32
N PRO A 349 19.66 13.54 -29.41
CA PRO A 349 18.93 14.69 -28.85
C PRO A 349 17.56 14.98 -29.51
N ARG A 350 16.98 13.98 -30.18
CA ARG A 350 15.76 14.09 -30.96
C ARG A 350 14.67 13.08 -30.65
N VAL A 351 14.92 12.13 -29.75
CA VAL A 351 13.95 11.09 -29.41
C VAL A 351 13.61 11.19 -27.93
N PHE A 352 12.37 11.62 -27.62
CA PHE A 352 11.78 11.37 -26.30
C PHE A 352 11.32 9.91 -26.31
N SER A 353 12.26 8.99 -26.06
CA SER A 353 11.92 7.59 -26.01
C SER A 353 11.21 7.30 -24.68
N PRO A 354 9.98 6.80 -24.68
CA PRO A 354 9.45 6.09 -23.54
C PRO A 354 10.42 4.97 -23.21
N LEU A 355 10.91 4.97 -21.98
CA LEU A 355 11.55 3.81 -21.43
C LEU A 355 10.44 2.81 -21.09
N SER A 356 10.59 1.59 -21.57
CA SER A 356 10.06 0.45 -20.85
C SER A 356 10.56 0.61 -19.42
N CYS A 357 9.66 0.88 -18.47
CA CYS A 357 10.02 0.70 -17.07
C CYS A 357 10.66 -0.68 -16.98
N ASP A 358 11.81 -0.85 -16.31
CA ASP A 358 12.44 -2.17 -16.13
C ASP A 358 11.52 -3.19 -15.39
N GLY A 359 10.31 -2.79 -15.00
CA GLY A 359 9.22 -3.68 -14.64
C GLY A 359 8.03 -3.53 -15.59
N GLU A 360 7.60 -4.67 -16.16
CA GLU A 360 6.28 -4.97 -16.73
C GLU A 360 5.15 -4.65 -15.73
N SER A 361 4.98 -3.38 -15.35
CA SER A 361 4.13 -3.00 -14.22
C SER A 361 2.77 -2.56 -14.70
N ASP A 362 1.87 -3.53 -14.81
CA ASP A 362 0.44 -3.25 -14.93
C ASP A 362 -0.01 -2.41 -13.74
N PHE A 363 -0.73 -1.32 -14.01
CA PHE A 363 -1.36 -0.57 -12.93
C PHE A 363 -2.57 -1.37 -12.45
N LYS A 364 -2.56 -1.72 -11.16
CA LYS A 364 -3.57 -2.56 -10.53
C LYS A 364 -4.12 -1.88 -9.29
N LEU A 365 -5.42 -1.65 -9.26
CA LEU A 365 -6.15 -1.23 -8.07
C LEU A 365 -7.13 -2.32 -7.71
N GLY A 366 -6.99 -2.95 -6.53
CA GLY A 366 -7.89 -4.05 -6.21
C GLY A 366 -7.99 -4.42 -4.76
N HIS A 367 -9.04 -5.19 -4.48
CA HIS A 367 -9.27 -5.83 -3.20
C HIS A 367 -8.64 -7.22 -3.23
N ARG A 368 -7.86 -7.55 -2.20
CA ARG A 368 -7.16 -8.83 -2.09
C ARG A 368 -7.28 -9.43 -0.70
N LEU A 369 -7.49 -10.74 -0.65
CA LEU A 369 -7.43 -11.57 0.55
C LEU A 369 -6.56 -12.80 0.22
N ASP A 370 -5.45 -12.96 0.91
CA ASP A 370 -4.66 -14.21 0.94
C ASP A 370 -4.73 -14.84 2.32
N ILE A 371 -4.90 -16.15 2.36
CA ILE A 371 -5.01 -16.93 3.59
C ILE A 371 -4.17 -18.20 3.47
N SER A 372 -3.36 -18.43 4.50
CA SER A 372 -2.65 -19.69 4.71
C SER A 372 -2.88 -20.18 6.14
N PHE A 373 -3.21 -21.45 6.29
CA PHE A 373 -3.44 -22.10 7.58
C PHE A 373 -2.26 -22.99 7.95
N TYR A 374 -1.83 -22.95 9.21
CA TYR A 374 -0.82 -23.84 9.76
C TYR A 374 -1.34 -24.49 11.04
N HIS A 375 -1.05 -25.78 11.22
CA HIS A 375 -1.27 -26.43 12.51
C HIS A 375 -0.16 -26.01 13.47
N ALA A 376 -0.53 -25.40 14.60
CA ALA A 376 0.43 -25.12 15.66
C ALA A 376 0.92 -26.46 16.25
N GLU A 377 2.21 -26.79 16.09
CA GLU A 377 2.81 -27.92 16.79
C GLU A 377 2.74 -27.68 18.30
N ARG A 378 2.31 -28.69 19.08
CA ARG A 378 2.49 -28.69 20.54
C ARG A 378 3.96 -29.04 20.82
N PRO A 379 4.76 -28.17 21.44
CA PRO A 379 6.08 -28.56 21.90
C PRO A 379 5.90 -29.39 23.19
N GLY A 380 6.40 -30.63 23.19
CA GLY A 380 6.70 -31.33 24.46
C GLY A 380 6.30 -32.80 24.59
N GLU A 381 5.63 -33.43 23.62
CA GLU A 381 5.47 -34.88 23.63
C GLU A 381 6.20 -35.45 22.42
N GLU A 382 7.31 -36.16 22.66
CA GLU A 382 7.88 -37.09 21.69
C GLU A 382 6.79 -38.09 21.32
N ALA A 383 6.02 -37.79 20.26
CA ALA A 383 5.04 -38.71 19.73
C ALA A 383 5.81 -39.92 19.20
N ASP A 384 5.59 -41.08 19.81
CA ASP A 384 6.05 -42.37 19.29
C ASP A 384 5.62 -42.50 17.82
N PRO A 385 6.55 -42.56 16.85
CA PRO A 385 6.24 -42.58 15.43
C PRO A 385 5.52 -43.86 14.98
N PHE A 386 5.35 -44.84 15.87
CA PHE A 386 4.66 -46.10 15.60
C PHE A 386 3.39 -46.31 16.43
N ALA A 387 3.02 -45.36 17.30
CA ALA A 387 1.74 -45.45 18.01
C ALA A 387 0.58 -45.20 17.02
N PRO A 388 -0.42 -46.09 16.93
CA PRO A 388 -1.64 -45.79 16.18
C PRO A 388 -2.27 -44.55 16.83
N VAL A 389 -2.28 -43.43 16.11
CA VAL A 389 -2.81 -42.16 16.60
C VAL A 389 -4.32 -42.31 16.79
N ALA A 390 -4.73 -42.74 17.98
CA ALA A 390 -6.10 -42.61 18.42
C ALA A 390 -6.31 -41.12 18.68
N ILE A 391 -6.80 -40.40 17.66
CA ILE A 391 -7.22 -39.01 17.79
C ILE A 391 -8.22 -38.95 18.94
N THR A 392 -7.83 -38.37 20.06
CA THR A 392 -8.70 -38.23 21.21
C THR A 392 -9.56 -36.98 21.06
N LYS A 393 -10.66 -36.89 21.78
CA LYS A 393 -11.53 -35.71 21.81
C LYS A 393 -10.79 -34.41 22.24
N ALA A 394 -9.61 -34.54 22.87
CA ALA A 394 -8.74 -33.44 23.29
C ALA A 394 -7.85 -32.89 22.17
N ASP A 395 -7.73 -33.57 21.03
CA ASP A 395 -7.01 -33.11 19.84
C ASP A 395 -7.83 -32.13 19.00
N PHE A 396 -9.13 -31.98 19.27
CA PHE A 396 -10.04 -31.09 18.54
C PHE A 396 -10.18 -29.69 19.15
N ASP A 397 -9.56 -29.41 20.30
CA ASP A 397 -9.46 -28.06 20.91
C ASP A 397 -8.29 -27.22 20.31
N ARG A 398 -7.82 -27.56 19.10
CA ARG A 398 -6.60 -26.99 18.49
C ARG A 398 -6.82 -25.57 17.97
N GLU A 399 -5.98 -24.65 18.43
CA GLU A 399 -5.83 -23.32 17.85
C GLU A 399 -5.14 -23.43 16.48
N LEU A 400 -5.64 -22.70 15.48
CA LEU A 400 -5.09 -22.68 14.13
C LEU A 400 -4.26 -21.41 13.95
N ALA A 401 -3.01 -21.55 13.52
CA ALA A 401 -2.24 -20.40 13.08
C ALA A 401 -2.74 -20.01 11.68
N VAL A 402 -3.05 -18.74 11.50
CA VAL A 402 -3.57 -18.17 10.26
C VAL A 402 -2.69 -17.02 9.87
N GLN A 403 -2.00 -17.16 8.74
CA GLN A 403 -1.43 -16.01 8.05
C GLN A 403 -2.51 -15.41 7.17
N VAL A 404 -2.74 -14.11 7.34
CA VAL A 404 -3.75 -13.35 6.59
C VAL A 404 -3.10 -12.11 5.99
N ALA A 405 -3.32 -11.91 4.70
CA ALA A 405 -3.03 -10.65 4.01
C ALA A 405 -4.34 -10.09 3.43
N ILE A 406 -4.73 -8.90 3.88
CA ILE A 406 -5.88 -8.16 3.37
C ILE A 406 -5.34 -6.88 2.76
N SER A 407 -5.70 -6.56 1.52
CA SER A 407 -5.46 -5.24 0.96
C SER A 407 -6.65 -4.72 0.17
N ARG A 408 -6.72 -3.41 0.02
CA ARG A 408 -7.76 -2.74 -0.76
C ARG A 408 -7.24 -1.46 -1.38
N PRO A 409 -7.93 -0.92 -2.41
CA PRO A 409 -7.52 0.31 -3.04
C PRO A 409 -7.55 1.44 -2.03
N SER A 410 -6.48 2.20 -1.98
CA SER A 410 -6.34 3.26 -0.99
C SER A 410 -6.85 4.62 -1.47
N ALA A 411 -6.96 4.82 -2.77
CA ALA A 411 -7.58 5.96 -3.42
C ALA A 411 -8.29 5.49 -4.70
N PRO A 412 -9.29 6.23 -5.19
CA PRO A 412 -9.82 5.97 -6.52
C PRO A 412 -8.77 6.31 -7.58
N ALA A 413 -8.77 5.60 -8.72
CA ALA A 413 -7.97 5.99 -9.88
C ALA A 413 -8.34 7.40 -10.31
N ARG A 414 -7.34 8.28 -10.48
CA ARG A 414 -7.53 9.63 -11.06
C ARG A 414 -6.53 9.88 -12.16
N TRP A 415 -7.01 10.33 -13.31
CA TRP A 415 -6.16 10.68 -14.44
C TRP A 415 -5.60 12.09 -14.29
N LEU A 416 -4.28 12.21 -14.31
CA LEU A 416 -3.53 13.45 -14.27
C LEU A 416 -2.86 13.69 -15.62
N ARG A 417 -3.03 14.88 -16.17
CA ARG A 417 -2.35 15.33 -17.39
C ARG A 417 -1.11 16.15 -17.00
N CYS A 418 0.05 15.80 -17.53
CA CYS A 418 1.33 16.48 -17.30
C CYS A 418 1.77 17.18 -18.59
N LYS A 419 2.19 18.45 -18.50
CA LYS A 419 2.76 19.19 -19.64
C LYS A 419 4.17 18.71 -19.93
N THR A 420 4.58 18.80 -21.19
CA THR A 420 5.96 18.56 -21.63
C THR A 420 6.73 19.86 -21.88
N ALA A 421 6.05 21.02 -21.96
CA ALA A 421 6.66 22.33 -22.12
C ALA A 421 6.15 23.36 -21.10
N PHE A 422 7.06 24.13 -20.49
CA PHE A 422 6.73 25.07 -19.41
C PHE A 422 6.06 26.38 -19.84
N GLU A 423 5.93 26.67 -21.13
CA GLU A 423 5.41 27.97 -21.60
C GLU A 423 4.22 27.82 -22.57
N GLY A 424 3.68 26.60 -22.71
CA GLY A 424 2.43 26.29 -23.42
C GLY A 424 1.18 26.26 -22.51
N GLY A 425 0.00 26.50 -23.07
CA GLY A 425 -1.28 26.34 -22.37
C GLY A 425 -1.63 24.86 -22.11
N ASP A 426 -2.34 24.56 -21.01
CA ASP A 426 -2.75 23.18 -20.65
C ASP A 426 -3.56 22.46 -21.74
N ALA A 427 -4.39 23.22 -22.47
CA ALA A 427 -5.20 22.71 -23.56
C ALA A 427 -4.41 22.59 -24.88
N ASP A 428 -3.29 23.32 -25.01
CA ASP A 428 -2.57 23.54 -26.26
C ASP A 428 -1.26 22.76 -26.35
N ASP A 429 -0.87 22.02 -25.30
CA ASP A 429 0.28 21.11 -25.33
C ASP A 429 -0.16 19.71 -25.82
N PRO A 430 -0.01 19.40 -27.13
CA PRO A 430 -0.38 18.10 -27.70
C PRO A 430 0.55 16.96 -27.26
N ARG A 431 1.64 17.26 -26.54
CA ARG A 431 2.60 16.25 -26.07
C ARG A 431 2.37 15.88 -24.60
N ALA A 432 1.38 16.48 -23.96
CA ALA A 432 1.04 16.22 -22.56
C ALA A 432 0.67 14.75 -22.30
N ILE A 433 1.20 14.19 -21.22
CA ILE A 433 1.00 12.78 -20.84
C ILE A 433 -0.13 12.65 -19.83
N GLU A 434 -1.04 11.70 -20.01
CA GLU A 434 -2.06 11.34 -19.02
C GLU A 434 -1.65 10.07 -18.26
N THR A 435 -1.48 10.15 -16.94
CA THR A 435 -1.20 8.99 -16.05
C THR A 435 -2.30 8.82 -14.99
N ALA A 436 -2.46 7.63 -14.43
CA ALA A 436 -3.43 7.38 -13.36
C ALA A 436 -2.77 7.30 -11.97
N GLU A 437 -3.36 8.00 -10.99
CA GLU A 437 -3.05 7.86 -9.57
C GLU A 437 -3.59 6.51 -9.07
N ALA A 438 -2.72 5.51 -9.05
CA ALA A 438 -3.07 4.13 -8.73
C ALA A 438 -2.06 3.48 -7.77
N ASP A 439 -2.50 2.43 -7.08
CA ASP A 439 -1.67 1.73 -6.11
C ASP A 439 -0.65 0.86 -6.86
N MET A 440 0.58 1.34 -7.04
CA MET A 440 1.69 0.50 -7.53
C MET A 440 1.98 -0.67 -6.57
N GLN A 441 1.66 -0.49 -5.30
CA GLN A 441 1.73 -1.49 -4.23
C GLN A 441 0.53 -1.29 -3.30
N PRO A 442 0.10 -2.33 -2.55
CA PRO A 442 -0.95 -2.20 -1.55
C PRO A 442 -0.67 -1.07 -0.55
N ASN A 443 -1.35 0.06 -0.73
CA ASN A 443 -1.21 1.24 0.12
C ASN A 443 -2.16 1.20 1.32
N GLU A 444 -3.23 0.42 1.24
CA GLU A 444 -4.03 0.04 2.38
C GLU A 444 -4.03 -1.48 2.55
N SER A 445 -3.34 -1.96 3.58
CA SER A 445 -3.11 -3.38 3.78
C SER A 445 -2.90 -3.78 5.24
N THR A 446 -3.19 -5.04 5.54
CA THR A 446 -2.92 -5.71 6.80
C THR A 446 -2.38 -7.08 6.46
N VAL A 447 -1.11 -7.32 6.75
CA VAL A 447 -0.50 -8.64 6.74
C VAL A 447 -0.29 -9.01 8.19
N THR A 448 -0.79 -10.15 8.66
CA THR A 448 -0.57 -10.61 10.04
C THR A 448 -0.71 -12.11 10.21
N GLU A 449 -0.19 -12.62 11.32
CA GLU A 449 -0.34 -14.01 11.76
C GLU A 449 -1.09 -14.04 13.09
N ILE A 450 -2.23 -14.74 13.14
CA ILE A 450 -3.06 -14.88 14.34
C ILE A 450 -3.30 -16.34 14.68
N LEU A 451 -3.52 -16.63 15.96
CA LEU A 451 -4.21 -17.85 16.34
C LEU A 451 -5.72 -17.61 16.27
N ALA A 452 -6.38 -18.32 15.37
CA ALA A 452 -7.83 -18.32 15.24
C ALA A 452 -8.42 -19.61 15.81
N ARG A 453 -9.56 -19.47 16.48
CA ARG A 453 -10.43 -20.59 16.80
C ARG A 453 -11.59 -20.61 15.80
N PRO A 454 -11.97 -21.78 15.26
CA PRO A 454 -13.15 -21.88 14.41
C PRO A 454 -14.39 -21.26 15.08
N GLY A 455 -15.11 -20.42 14.33
CA GLY A 455 -16.29 -19.67 14.74
C GLY A 455 -16.02 -18.35 15.46
N GLN A 456 -14.80 -18.09 15.93
CA GLN A 456 -14.45 -16.83 16.62
C GLN A 456 -14.16 -15.73 15.60
N VAL A 457 -14.79 -14.57 15.80
CA VAL A 457 -14.44 -13.32 15.11
C VAL A 457 -13.30 -12.67 15.89
N SER A 458 -12.25 -12.25 15.19
CA SER A 458 -11.09 -11.56 15.76
C SER A 458 -10.76 -10.33 14.93
N LEU A 459 -10.45 -9.21 15.58
CA LEU A 459 -9.74 -8.10 14.94
C LEU A 459 -8.38 -8.61 14.45
N VAL A 460 -8.01 -8.31 13.21
CA VAL A 460 -6.69 -8.66 12.64
C VAL A 460 -5.82 -7.44 12.39
N GLY A 461 -6.43 -6.30 12.09
CA GLY A 461 -5.74 -5.03 11.98
C GLY A 461 -6.69 -3.85 11.96
N ALA A 462 -6.17 -2.66 12.25
CA ALA A 462 -6.88 -1.41 12.00
C ALA A 462 -5.89 -0.30 11.61
N CYS A 463 -6.31 0.65 10.78
CA CYS A 463 -5.52 1.83 10.43
C CYS A 463 -6.37 3.11 10.41
N LEU A 464 -5.76 4.27 10.69
CA LEU A 464 -6.39 5.58 10.46
C LEU A 464 -6.15 6.03 9.03
N LYS A 465 -7.22 6.38 8.33
CA LYS A 465 -7.15 6.99 7.00
C LYS A 465 -8.33 7.94 6.78
N ASP A 466 -8.02 9.11 6.22
CA ASP A 466 -8.99 10.19 5.99
C ASP A 466 -9.88 10.50 7.21
N GLY A 467 -9.28 10.52 8.40
CA GLY A 467 -9.94 10.85 9.67
C GLY A 467 -10.84 9.74 10.24
N ARG A 468 -10.83 8.55 9.65
CA ARG A 468 -11.65 7.40 10.06
C ARG A 468 -10.76 6.20 10.36
N VAL A 469 -11.17 5.38 11.32
CA VAL A 469 -10.51 4.11 11.62
C VAL A 469 -11.11 3.03 10.73
N HIS A 470 -10.26 2.38 9.96
CA HIS A 470 -10.57 1.23 9.13
C HIS A 470 -10.16 -0.02 9.89
N ALA A 471 -11.11 -0.80 10.39
CA ALA A 471 -10.84 -2.00 11.17
C ALA A 471 -11.23 -3.26 10.39
N SER A 472 -10.29 -4.20 10.28
CA SER A 472 -10.43 -5.47 9.61
C SER A 472 -10.60 -6.60 10.63
N PHE A 473 -11.65 -7.40 10.44
CA PHE A 473 -11.98 -8.57 11.24
C PHE A 473 -11.85 -9.84 10.40
N LEU A 474 -11.50 -10.95 11.05
CA LEU A 474 -11.45 -12.29 10.46
C LEU A 474 -12.24 -13.27 11.32
N ARG A 475 -12.99 -14.15 10.67
CA ARG A 475 -13.54 -15.38 11.27
C ARG A 475 -13.08 -16.58 10.45
N VAL A 476 -12.63 -17.61 11.14
CA VAL A 476 -12.32 -18.91 10.55
C VAL A 476 -13.46 -19.87 10.84
N VAL A 477 -13.84 -20.71 9.89
CA VAL A 477 -14.92 -21.70 10.03
C VAL A 477 -14.37 -23.04 9.55
N GLU A 478 -14.59 -24.12 10.30
CA GLU A 478 -14.29 -25.49 9.84
C GLU A 478 -15.45 -25.99 8.98
N GLU A 479 -15.19 -26.36 7.73
CA GLU A 479 -16.20 -26.88 6.80
C GLU A 479 -16.55 -28.33 7.19
N GLY A 480 -17.84 -28.68 7.20
CA GLY A 480 -18.30 -30.07 7.36
C GLY A 480 -18.62 -30.56 8.80
N ASP A 481 -18.33 -29.80 9.86
CA ASP A 481 -18.77 -30.11 11.25
C ASP A 481 -19.24 -28.87 12.04
N GLU A 482 -20.26 -28.20 11.53
CA GLU A 482 -20.81 -26.96 12.10
C GLU A 482 -21.37 -27.12 13.54
N ARG A 483 -21.68 -28.35 13.97
CA ARG A 483 -22.20 -28.63 15.32
C ARG A 483 -21.12 -28.51 16.40
N ARG A 484 -19.83 -28.71 16.08
CA ARG A 484 -18.72 -28.56 17.03
C ARG A 484 -18.32 -27.11 17.28
N VAL A 485 -18.43 -26.25 16.26
CA VAL A 485 -18.09 -24.82 16.32
C VAL A 485 -18.88 -24.08 17.41
N SER A 486 -20.09 -24.54 17.72
CA SER A 486 -20.96 -23.98 18.76
C SER A 486 -20.45 -24.23 20.20
N ALA A 487 -19.63 -25.27 20.42
CA ALA A 487 -19.19 -25.71 21.75
C ALA A 487 -17.87 -25.07 22.22
N ALA A 488 -17.04 -24.56 21.30
CA ALA A 488 -15.71 -23.99 21.57
C ALA A 488 -15.72 -22.63 22.31
N ARG A 489 -16.91 -22.08 22.62
CA ARG A 489 -17.11 -20.75 23.23
C ARG A 489 -16.57 -20.56 24.67
N ARG A 490 -15.91 -21.54 25.28
CA ARG A 490 -15.65 -21.55 26.75
C ARG A 490 -14.20 -21.48 27.22
N GLN A 491 -13.22 -21.25 26.35
CA GLN A 491 -11.81 -21.18 26.74
C GLN A 491 -11.13 -19.88 26.26
N LYS A 492 -10.18 -19.38 27.06
CA LYS A 492 -9.40 -18.16 26.77
C LYS A 492 -8.22 -18.52 25.86
N ALA A 493 -8.24 -18.05 24.61
CA ALA A 493 -7.05 -17.89 23.79
C ALA A 493 -6.50 -16.48 23.98
N GLY A 494 -5.22 -16.34 24.28
CA GLY A 494 -4.58 -15.02 24.34
C GLY A 494 -3.99 -14.67 22.98
N SER A 495 -4.66 -13.84 22.18
CA SER A 495 -4.01 -13.17 21.06
C SER A 495 -3.50 -11.81 21.54
N SER A 496 -2.21 -11.52 21.32
CA SER A 496 -1.67 -10.21 21.66
C SER A 496 -2.07 -9.21 20.59
N ALA A 497 -2.79 -8.15 20.97
CA ALA A 497 -3.03 -7.03 20.08
C ALA A 497 -2.13 -5.87 20.48
N LEU A 498 -1.41 -5.31 19.53
CA LEU A 498 -0.63 -4.09 19.72
C LEU A 498 -1.35 -2.95 19.02
N THR A 499 -1.64 -1.90 19.76
CA THR A 499 -2.12 -0.64 19.17
C THR A 499 -1.07 0.44 19.32
N THR A 500 -0.75 1.12 18.23
CA THR A 500 0.04 2.34 18.19
C THR A 500 -0.88 3.51 17.82
N TRP A 501 -0.90 4.54 18.66
CA TRP A 501 -1.50 5.83 18.36
C TRP A 501 -0.41 6.85 18.09
N ILE A 502 -0.61 7.64 17.06
CA ILE A 502 0.19 8.81 16.71
C ILE A 502 -0.69 10.01 16.99
N ILE A 503 -0.35 10.74 18.04
CA ILE A 503 -1.15 11.81 18.61
C ILE A 503 -0.38 13.11 18.46
N GLU A 504 -1.05 14.17 18.02
CA GLU A 504 -0.46 15.51 17.95
C GLU A 504 -1.03 16.44 19.01
N THR A 505 -0.13 17.15 19.68
CA THR A 505 -0.47 18.16 20.69
C THR A 505 0.21 19.49 20.38
N PRO A 506 -0.29 20.61 20.95
CA PRO A 506 0.45 21.87 20.98
C PRO A 506 1.80 21.73 21.70
N LEU A 507 2.75 22.64 21.42
CA LEU A 507 4.07 22.68 22.07
C LEU A 507 4.02 22.87 23.59
N SER A 508 2.92 23.42 24.13
CA SER A 508 2.75 23.59 25.59
C SER A 508 2.85 22.27 26.35
N TRP A 509 2.54 21.13 25.73
CA TRP A 509 2.68 19.81 26.33
C TRP A 509 4.13 19.38 26.58
N ARG A 510 5.12 20.09 26.00
CA ARG A 510 6.54 19.80 26.16
C ARG A 510 6.97 19.85 27.63
N GLU A 511 6.34 20.71 28.43
CA GLU A 511 6.62 20.83 29.86
C GLU A 511 6.46 19.50 30.62
N ARG A 512 5.57 18.61 30.16
CA ARG A 512 5.34 17.29 30.76
C ARG A 512 6.55 16.36 30.62
N LEU A 513 7.44 16.64 29.67
CA LEU A 513 8.68 15.90 29.45
C LEU A 513 9.91 16.53 30.07
N LEU A 514 9.90 17.86 30.30
CA LEU A 514 11.09 18.62 30.72
C LEU A 514 11.21 18.78 32.24
N GLY A 515 10.48 17.98 33.01
CA GLY A 515 10.59 17.95 34.47
C GLY A 515 11.97 17.52 34.98
N ASP A 516 12.23 17.82 36.26
CA ASP A 516 13.43 17.40 37.00
C ASP A 516 13.40 15.90 37.34
N ALA A 517 12.20 15.29 37.37
CA ALA A 517 11.99 13.85 37.53
C ALA A 517 11.73 13.18 36.17
N THR A 518 12.08 11.89 36.04
CA THR A 518 11.67 11.09 34.87
C THR A 518 10.14 11.15 34.73
N PRO A 519 9.60 11.53 33.56
CA PRO A 519 8.16 11.50 33.32
C PRO A 519 7.61 10.08 33.48
N ASP A 520 6.44 9.95 34.10
CA ASP A 520 5.70 8.70 34.08
C ASP A 520 5.07 8.53 32.69
N PHE A 521 5.76 7.77 31.83
CA PHE A 521 5.33 7.52 30.45
C PHE A 521 4.03 6.72 30.35
N HIS A 522 3.63 6.00 31.41
CA HIS A 522 2.34 5.31 31.45
C HIS A 522 1.22 6.31 31.74
N ALA A 523 1.36 7.10 32.81
CA ALA A 523 0.38 8.13 33.15
C ALA A 523 0.18 9.15 32.01
N LEU A 524 1.27 9.52 31.32
CA LEU A 524 1.21 10.39 30.15
C LEU A 524 0.51 9.73 28.96
N GLY A 525 0.73 8.43 28.73
CA GLY A 525 0.01 7.65 27.72
C GLY A 525 -1.50 7.65 27.96
N ASP A 526 -1.92 7.43 29.20
CA ASP A 526 -3.34 7.49 29.60
C ASP A 526 -3.93 8.90 29.48
N GLU A 527 -3.19 9.95 29.87
CA GLU A 527 -3.60 11.36 29.72
C GLU A 527 -3.82 11.71 28.23
N LEU A 528 -2.91 11.28 27.34
CA LEU A 528 -3.04 11.48 25.89
C LEU A 528 -4.26 10.74 25.32
N LEU A 529 -4.48 9.47 25.68
CA LEU A 529 -5.64 8.70 25.21
C LEU A 529 -6.98 9.21 25.79
N ALA A 530 -6.97 9.79 26.99
CA ALA A 530 -8.13 10.46 27.57
C ALA A 530 -8.44 11.75 26.80
N SER A 531 -7.43 12.59 26.56
CA SER A 531 -7.55 13.85 25.81
C SER A 531 -8.02 13.60 24.37
N LEU A 532 -7.54 12.52 23.75
CA LEU A 532 -7.97 12.13 22.41
C LEU A 532 -9.45 11.73 22.38
N GLY A 533 -9.91 10.96 23.38
CA GLY A 533 -11.33 10.61 23.53
C GLY A 533 -12.25 11.82 23.79
N GLN A 534 -11.69 12.93 24.27
CA GLN A 534 -12.39 14.20 24.49
C GLN A 534 -12.29 15.17 23.30
N GLY A 535 -11.56 14.80 22.24
CA GLY A 535 -11.33 15.68 21.09
C GLY A 535 -10.44 16.89 21.38
N GLN A 536 -9.62 16.84 22.43
CA GLN A 536 -8.69 17.93 22.81
C GLN A 536 -7.35 17.87 22.07
N VAL A 537 -7.02 16.71 21.51
CA VAL A 537 -5.79 16.43 20.76
C VAL A 537 -6.16 15.66 19.50
N ASP A 538 -5.30 15.72 18.49
CA ASP A 538 -5.56 15.12 17.19
C ASP A 538 -4.91 13.73 17.10
N CYS A 539 -5.65 12.73 16.61
CA CYS A 539 -5.05 11.46 16.19
C CYS A 539 -4.69 11.58 14.71
N THR A 540 -3.40 11.59 14.41
CA THR A 540 -2.87 11.64 13.04
C THR A 540 -2.49 10.26 12.52
N GLY A 541 -2.43 9.27 13.41
CA GLY A 541 -2.31 7.86 13.06
C GLY A 541 -2.84 6.94 14.14
N LEU A 542 -3.44 5.85 13.72
CA LEU A 542 -3.81 4.74 14.58
C LEU A 542 -3.49 3.48 13.81
N ILE A 543 -2.77 2.56 14.42
CA ILE A 543 -2.54 1.25 13.84
C ILE A 543 -2.70 0.18 14.92
N THR A 544 -3.63 -0.75 14.70
CA THR A 544 -3.79 -1.94 15.53
C THR A 544 -3.37 -3.16 14.75
N ARG A 545 -2.68 -4.08 15.39
CA ARG A 545 -2.30 -5.39 14.85
C ARG A 545 -2.56 -6.44 15.89
N VAL A 546 -2.95 -7.64 15.47
CA VAL A 546 -2.96 -8.83 16.34
C VAL A 546 -1.88 -9.81 15.88
N SER A 547 -0.99 -10.23 16.78
CA SER A 547 0.11 -11.16 16.48
C SER A 547 0.30 -12.21 17.57
N GLN A 548 0.83 -13.37 17.19
CA GLN A 548 1.37 -14.35 18.14
C GLN A 548 2.85 -14.71 17.89
N GLY A 549 3.37 -14.42 16.70
CA GLY A 549 4.78 -14.59 16.34
C GLY A 549 5.02 -13.93 14.98
N GLY A 550 6.29 -13.75 14.59
CA GLY A 550 6.62 -13.33 13.23
C GLY A 550 6.44 -11.84 12.89
N ARG A 551 6.75 -11.52 11.64
CA ARG A 551 6.68 -10.18 11.07
C ARG A 551 5.25 -9.86 10.68
N SER A 552 4.82 -8.65 10.94
CA SER A 552 3.64 -8.13 10.28
C SER A 552 3.61 -6.63 10.17
N ALA A 553 2.76 -6.20 9.24
CA ALA A 553 2.67 -4.84 8.77
C ALA A 553 1.21 -4.47 8.60
N VAL A 554 0.87 -3.28 9.07
CA VAL A 554 -0.42 -2.64 8.77
C VAL A 554 -0.11 -1.28 8.17
N ARG A 555 -0.78 -0.99 7.06
CA ARG A 555 -0.62 0.23 6.27
C ARG A 555 -1.98 0.85 6.01
N GLY A 556 -2.09 2.14 6.31
CA GLY A 556 -3.23 3.00 5.97
C GLY A 556 -2.71 4.24 5.26
N MET A 557 -2.09 4.03 4.10
CA MET A 557 -1.47 5.06 3.28
C MET A 557 -2.38 5.38 2.09
N ARG A 558 -2.21 6.56 1.50
CA ARG A 558 -2.88 7.05 0.31
C ARG A 558 -1.81 7.49 -0.69
N PRO A 559 -1.85 7.04 -1.95
CA PRO A 559 -0.92 7.50 -2.97
C PRO A 559 -1.16 8.97 -3.26
N HIS A 560 -0.07 9.62 -3.64
CA HIS A 560 -0.02 10.97 -4.18
C HIS A 560 1.02 10.94 -5.28
N LEU A 561 0.58 11.10 -6.52
CA LEU A 561 1.51 11.16 -7.63
C LEU A 561 2.33 12.45 -7.56
N TYR A 562 3.62 12.27 -7.79
CA TYR A 562 4.58 13.32 -7.94
C TYR A 562 5.36 13.12 -9.24
N PHE A 563 5.40 14.19 -10.03
CA PHE A 563 6.11 14.23 -11.31
C PHE A 563 7.51 14.79 -11.10
N GLY A 564 8.39 13.94 -10.59
CA GLY A 564 9.83 14.17 -10.52
C GLY A 564 10.50 12.83 -10.25
N GLY A 565 11.16 12.28 -11.27
CA GLY A 565 11.87 11.00 -11.17
C GLY A 565 13.19 11.17 -10.44
N GLU A 566 14.14 10.27 -10.65
CA GLU A 566 15.52 10.43 -10.16
C GLU A 566 16.19 11.69 -10.73
N PHE A 567 15.77 12.10 -11.93
CA PHE A 567 16.19 13.33 -12.59
C PHE A 567 15.09 13.83 -13.55
N LEU A 568 15.22 15.10 -13.91
CA LEU A 568 14.44 15.82 -14.91
C LEU A 568 15.34 16.06 -16.13
N ASN A 569 14.94 15.57 -17.29
CA ASN A 569 15.55 15.98 -18.55
C ASN A 569 14.93 17.29 -19.00
N ALA A 570 15.70 18.29 -19.40
CA ALA A 570 15.22 19.61 -19.78
C ALA A 570 16.03 20.21 -20.94
N ALA A 571 15.34 20.62 -22.02
CA ALA A 571 15.96 21.17 -23.23
C ALA A 571 15.35 22.54 -23.62
N PRO A 572 16.17 23.54 -24.01
CA PRO A 572 15.66 24.83 -24.47
C PRO A 572 15.03 24.80 -25.87
N HIS A 573 13.92 25.52 -26.03
CA HIS A 573 13.14 25.68 -27.27
C HIS A 573 12.71 27.15 -27.49
N ALA A 574 12.24 27.48 -28.70
CA ALA A 574 11.77 28.83 -29.05
C ALA A 574 10.50 29.25 -28.29
N GLN A 575 9.75 28.25 -27.83
CA GLN A 575 8.52 28.39 -27.04
C GLN A 575 8.75 27.98 -25.58
N GLY A 576 9.98 28.09 -25.06
CA GLY A 576 10.29 27.81 -23.65
C GLY A 576 11.19 26.61 -23.40
N ILE A 577 11.08 25.98 -22.23
CA ILE A 577 11.87 24.80 -21.87
C ILE A 577 10.98 23.56 -21.88
N TYR A 578 11.37 22.57 -22.67
CA TYR A 578 10.76 21.24 -22.66
C TYR A 578 11.38 20.42 -21.55
N PHE A 579 10.59 19.58 -20.89
CA PHE A 579 11.07 18.78 -19.78
C PHE A 579 10.34 17.45 -19.64
N ASN A 580 11.01 16.50 -18.99
CA ASN A 580 10.49 15.17 -18.78
C ASN A 580 11.10 14.48 -17.53
N PRO A 581 10.29 14.04 -16.55
CA PRO A 581 10.78 13.22 -15.45
C PRO A 581 11.03 11.76 -15.90
N ARG A 582 12.15 11.16 -15.49
CA ARG A 582 12.46 9.74 -15.81
C ARG A 582 11.36 8.78 -15.34
N SER A 583 10.77 9.06 -14.18
CA SER A 583 9.72 8.26 -13.56
C SER A 583 8.70 9.16 -12.88
N ILE A 584 7.45 8.68 -12.81
CA ILE A 584 6.44 9.26 -11.93
C ILE A 584 6.60 8.59 -10.58
N LEU A 585 7.00 9.35 -9.57
CA LEU A 585 7.12 8.83 -8.21
C LEU A 585 5.75 8.88 -7.54
N MET A 586 5.45 7.83 -6.78
CA MET A 586 4.27 7.80 -5.93
C MET A 586 4.72 8.06 -4.49
N LEU A 587 4.42 9.26 -3.99
CA LEU A 587 4.50 9.52 -2.56
C LEU A 587 3.27 8.92 -1.87
N THR A 588 3.39 8.61 -0.59
CA THR A 588 2.29 8.04 0.17
C THR A 588 2.05 8.88 1.42
N ALA A 589 0.78 9.21 1.70
CA ALA A 589 0.37 9.92 2.92
C ALA A 589 -0.49 9.02 3.80
N GLY A 590 -0.19 8.94 5.08
CA GLY A 590 -0.86 8.09 6.05
C GLY A 590 0.14 7.46 7.00
N ASN A 591 -0.17 6.25 7.47
CA ASN A 591 0.65 5.58 8.48
C ASN A 591 0.95 4.13 8.13
N GLU A 592 2.14 3.67 8.50
CA GLU A 592 2.59 2.28 8.38
C GLU A 592 3.27 1.88 9.67
N VAL A 593 2.91 0.72 10.21
CA VAL A 593 3.59 0.13 11.35
C VAL A 593 3.99 -1.29 10.99
N LYS A 594 5.28 -1.58 11.16
CA LYS A 594 5.85 -2.92 11.09
C LYS A 594 6.25 -3.35 12.48
N THR A 595 5.89 -4.55 12.86
CA THR A 595 6.35 -5.12 14.13
C THR A 595 6.86 -6.55 13.97
N GLU A 596 7.70 -6.96 14.90
CA GLU A 596 8.27 -8.31 14.95
C GLU A 596 8.47 -8.66 16.42
N LEU A 597 7.86 -9.74 16.87
CA LEU A 597 8.06 -10.24 18.24
C LEU A 597 9.43 -10.94 18.28
N LEU A 598 10.36 -10.38 19.05
CA LEU A 598 11.72 -10.92 19.14
C LEU A 598 11.80 -12.04 20.17
N ARG A 599 11.33 -11.78 21.40
CA ARG A 599 11.33 -12.68 22.57
C ARG A 599 10.22 -12.26 23.56
N GLU A 600 9.97 -13.03 24.61
CA GLU A 600 9.00 -12.75 25.72
C GLU A 600 8.73 -11.25 25.95
N ALA A 601 7.63 -10.72 25.39
CA ALA A 601 7.20 -9.31 25.47
C ALA A 601 8.11 -8.23 24.83
N VAL A 602 9.24 -8.61 24.22
CA VAL A 602 10.13 -7.72 23.47
C VAL A 602 9.67 -7.64 22.01
N LEU A 603 9.22 -6.45 21.61
CA LEU A 603 8.66 -6.18 20.30
C LEU A 603 9.54 -5.17 19.55
N SER A 604 10.10 -5.59 18.42
CA SER A 604 10.66 -4.70 17.41
C SER A 604 9.51 -3.95 16.73
N TRP A 605 9.61 -2.64 16.67
CA TRP A 605 8.57 -1.75 16.19
C TRP A 605 9.15 -0.63 15.34
N ARG A 606 8.56 -0.46 14.16
CA ARG A 606 8.82 0.66 13.26
C ARG A 606 7.49 1.30 12.91
N ALA A 607 7.33 2.58 13.21
CA ALA A 607 6.19 3.40 12.80
C ALA A 607 6.64 4.51 11.87
N GLN A 608 5.99 4.62 10.72
CA GLN A 608 6.18 5.70 9.76
C GLN A 608 4.86 6.43 9.61
N SER A 609 4.89 7.76 9.69
CA SER A 609 3.76 8.64 9.48
C SER A 609 4.16 9.69 8.45
N ALA A 610 3.49 9.67 7.31
CA ALA A 610 3.70 10.59 6.22
C ALA A 610 2.47 11.50 6.11
N GLY A 611 2.64 12.80 6.29
CA GLY A 611 1.53 13.73 6.06
C GLY A 611 1.24 13.91 4.57
N ARG A 612 0.18 14.65 4.26
CA ARG A 612 -0.16 14.97 2.87
C ARG A 612 0.97 15.79 2.23
N PRO A 613 1.45 15.40 1.04
CA PRO A 613 2.46 16.20 0.36
C PRO A 613 1.87 17.55 -0.01
N GLN A 614 2.67 18.60 0.17
CA GLN A 614 2.36 19.96 -0.29
C GLN A 614 3.30 20.29 -1.44
N VAL A 615 2.80 21.00 -2.45
CA VAL A 615 3.60 21.42 -3.60
C VAL A 615 4.12 22.84 -3.41
N ARG A 616 5.40 23.04 -3.68
CA ARG A 616 6.02 24.35 -3.83
C ARG A 616 6.33 24.58 -5.28
N GLN A 617 6.15 25.80 -5.75
CA GLN A 617 6.65 26.15 -7.06
C GLN A 617 8.17 26.21 -7.02
N TRP A 618 8.79 25.52 -7.96
CA TRP A 618 10.23 25.51 -8.21
C TRP A 618 10.40 25.74 -9.70
N GLY A 619 11.54 26.28 -10.16
CA GLY A 619 11.64 26.54 -11.59
C GLY A 619 12.98 26.51 -12.28
N ILE A 620 12.87 26.11 -13.54
CA ILE A 620 13.79 26.36 -14.64
C ILE A 620 13.09 27.24 -15.69
N TRP A 621 13.76 28.26 -16.23
CA TRP A 621 13.17 29.18 -17.22
C TRP A 621 14.23 29.86 -18.09
N GLN A 622 13.81 30.40 -19.24
CA GLN A 622 14.65 31.28 -20.06
C GLN A 622 14.41 32.75 -19.67
N PRO A 623 15.41 33.48 -19.15
CA PRO A 623 15.22 34.88 -18.72
C PRO A 623 14.98 35.83 -19.90
N ASP A 624 15.25 35.39 -21.13
CA ASP A 624 15.03 36.18 -22.36
C ASP A 624 13.56 36.20 -22.80
N ILE A 625 12.70 35.38 -22.18
CA ILE A 625 11.26 35.35 -22.41
C ILE A 625 10.57 36.21 -21.34
N ALA A 626 9.91 37.30 -21.78
CA ALA A 626 9.45 38.36 -20.89
C ALA A 626 8.43 37.91 -19.81
N THR A 627 7.71 36.82 -20.05
CA THR A 627 6.72 36.25 -19.10
C THR A 627 7.30 35.13 -18.24
N ALA A 628 8.57 34.75 -18.44
CA ALA A 628 9.16 33.57 -17.82
C ALA A 628 9.88 33.89 -16.50
N SER A 629 9.57 33.10 -15.47
CA SER A 629 10.14 33.20 -14.13
C SER A 629 10.03 31.85 -13.41
N ALA A 630 10.68 31.71 -12.26
CA ALA A 630 10.42 30.59 -11.36
C ALA A 630 8.92 30.42 -11.03
N ALA A 631 8.21 31.55 -10.84
CA ALA A 631 6.78 31.58 -10.52
C ALA A 631 5.86 31.26 -11.71
N THR A 632 6.41 31.07 -12.91
CA THR A 632 5.66 30.59 -14.08
C THR A 632 6.23 29.27 -14.60
N SER A 633 7.25 28.72 -13.95
CA SER A 633 7.70 27.36 -14.19
C SER A 633 6.66 26.43 -13.57
N TYR A 634 6.03 25.57 -14.38
CA TYR A 634 5.00 24.63 -13.92
C TYR A 634 5.58 23.43 -13.15
N MET A 635 6.89 23.44 -12.83
CA MET A 635 7.46 22.46 -11.91
C MET A 635 6.99 22.72 -10.49
N VAL A 636 6.63 21.62 -9.86
CA VAL A 636 6.33 21.59 -8.44
C VAL A 636 7.33 20.71 -7.74
N GLN A 637 7.77 21.15 -6.57
CA GLN A 637 8.57 20.37 -5.63
C GLN A 637 7.65 19.85 -4.52
N PRO A 638 7.65 18.55 -4.21
CA PRO A 638 6.80 17.96 -3.20
C PRO A 638 7.51 18.00 -1.86
N THR A 639 6.92 18.71 -0.92
CA THR A 639 7.33 18.72 0.48
C THR A 639 6.45 17.74 1.24
N GLN A 640 7.01 16.89 2.09
CA GLN A 640 6.21 15.93 2.84
C GLN A 640 6.63 15.84 4.31
N PRO A 641 5.75 16.20 5.27
CA PRO A 641 6.08 16.01 6.68
C PRO A 641 6.08 14.52 7.01
N LEU A 642 7.28 13.93 7.08
CA LEU A 642 7.50 12.51 7.37
C LEU A 642 8.11 12.35 8.77
N SER A 643 7.45 11.59 9.64
CA SER A 643 8.08 11.09 10.86
C SER A 643 8.29 9.59 10.78
N GLU A 644 9.48 9.14 11.14
CA GLU A 644 9.80 7.72 11.25
C GLU A 644 10.35 7.45 12.64
N VAL A 645 9.88 6.37 13.27
CA VAL A 645 10.42 5.89 14.53
C VAL A 645 10.67 4.39 14.41
N SER A 646 11.82 3.93 14.86
CA SER A 646 12.17 2.51 14.97
C SER A 646 12.82 2.24 16.32
N SER A 647 12.26 1.31 17.09
CA SER A 647 12.78 0.86 18.40
C SER A 647 12.27 -0.56 18.73
N SER A 648 12.76 -1.15 19.82
CA SER A 648 12.40 -2.47 20.37
C SER A 648 12.14 -2.25 21.84
N LEU A 649 10.97 -2.67 22.27
CA LEU A 649 10.42 -2.27 23.54
C LEU A 649 9.93 -3.51 24.26
N GLU A 650 10.17 -3.57 25.57
CA GLU A 650 9.46 -4.48 26.46
C GLU A 650 8.22 -3.73 26.96
N LEU A 651 7.04 -4.21 26.60
CA LEU A 651 5.77 -3.52 26.84
C LEU A 651 5.03 -4.15 28.03
N THR A 652 4.32 -3.31 28.78
CA THR A 652 3.45 -3.79 29.87
C THR A 652 2.03 -4.00 29.35
N ALA A 653 1.49 -5.21 29.52
CA ALA A 653 0.14 -5.52 29.07
C ALA A 653 -0.93 -4.64 29.74
N HIS A 654 -1.93 -4.28 28.94
CA HIS A 654 -3.07 -3.43 29.26
C HIS A 654 -2.72 -1.99 29.69
N GLN A 655 -1.47 -1.57 29.56
CA GLN A 655 -1.05 -0.20 29.85
C GLN A 655 -0.67 0.51 28.56
N ALA A 656 -1.19 1.72 28.38
CA ALA A 656 -0.70 2.62 27.35
C ALA A 656 0.60 3.26 27.82
N GLU A 657 1.56 3.38 26.92
CA GLU A 657 2.88 3.94 27.23
C GLU A 657 3.40 4.77 26.07
N VAL A 658 3.97 5.94 26.39
CA VAL A 658 4.66 6.77 25.41
C VAL A 658 6.03 6.16 25.12
N VAL A 659 6.28 5.86 23.84
CA VAL A 659 7.53 5.21 23.41
C VAL A 659 8.45 6.15 22.63
N ALA A 660 7.86 7.17 22.01
CA ALA A 660 8.60 8.22 21.34
C ALA A 660 7.79 9.52 21.28
N MET A 661 8.52 10.62 21.16
CA MET A 661 7.97 11.95 20.91
C MET A 661 8.94 12.69 19.99
N VAL A 662 8.40 13.40 19.00
CA VAL A 662 9.16 14.26 18.10
C VAL A 662 8.42 15.57 17.86
N GLN A 663 9.15 16.68 17.93
CA GLN A 663 8.65 17.96 17.44
C GLN A 663 8.60 17.93 15.92
N THR A 664 7.43 18.22 15.33
CA THR A 664 7.28 18.30 13.88
C THR A 664 8.06 19.51 13.35
N SER A 665 8.88 19.31 12.31
CA SER A 665 9.68 20.39 11.72
C SER A 665 8.79 21.40 10.98
N ALA A 666 9.05 22.70 11.18
CA ALA A 666 8.48 23.78 10.39
C ALA A 666 9.39 24.18 9.20
N ILE A 667 10.60 23.61 9.11
CA ILE A 667 11.69 24.06 8.22
C ILE A 667 11.39 23.77 6.74
N GLY A 668 10.46 22.85 6.44
CA GLY A 668 10.04 22.46 5.09
C GLY A 668 8.58 22.74 4.72
N ALA A 669 7.77 23.37 5.59
CA ALA A 669 6.33 23.53 5.33
C ALA A 669 6.01 24.73 4.40
N VAL A 670 5.17 24.55 3.38
CA VAL A 670 4.77 25.63 2.44
C VAL A 670 3.97 26.70 3.16
N GLN A 671 3.07 26.26 4.03
CA GLN A 671 2.38 27.10 5.00
C GLN A 671 3.10 26.96 6.34
N ARG A 672 3.34 28.08 7.04
CA ARG A 672 3.85 28.06 8.41
C ARG A 672 2.78 27.50 9.35
N GLU A 673 2.51 26.20 9.27
CA GLU A 673 1.82 25.51 10.34
C GLU A 673 2.67 25.60 11.60
N ALA A 674 2.03 25.93 12.72
CA ALA A 674 2.75 26.00 13.98
C ALA A 674 3.30 24.61 14.31
N PRO A 675 4.58 24.49 14.71
CA PRO A 675 5.15 23.20 15.10
C PRO A 675 4.32 22.56 16.22
N ARG A 676 4.19 21.23 16.17
CA ARG A 676 3.45 20.40 17.12
C ARG A 676 4.36 19.35 17.72
N LEU A 677 3.91 18.71 18.79
CA LEU A 677 4.55 17.50 19.32
C LEU A 677 3.78 16.30 18.81
N ARG A 678 4.49 15.38 18.16
CA ARG A 678 3.95 14.10 17.70
C ARG A 678 4.39 13.01 18.67
N TRP A 679 3.42 12.39 19.31
CA TRP A 679 3.59 11.36 20.33
C TRP A 679 3.26 10.00 19.75
N HIS A 680 4.11 9.02 20.02
CA HIS A 680 3.85 7.62 19.73
C HIS A 680 3.48 6.93 21.04
N VAL A 681 2.19 6.62 21.18
CA VAL A 681 1.65 5.87 22.32
C VAL A 681 1.42 4.44 21.86
N VAL A 682 1.87 3.48 22.63
CA VAL A 682 1.71 2.06 22.34
C VAL A 682 0.98 1.40 23.49
N ARG A 683 0.09 0.43 23.20
CA ARG A 683 -0.54 -0.43 24.19
C ARG A 683 -0.59 -1.85 23.68
N LEU A 684 -0.20 -2.77 24.55
CA LEU A 684 -0.37 -4.20 24.35
C LEU A 684 -1.67 -4.64 25.03
N ASP A 685 -2.69 -5.07 24.27
CA ASP A 685 -4.00 -5.46 24.81
C ASP A 685 -3.97 -6.80 25.55
N ALA A 686 -3.00 -7.68 25.30
CA ALA A 686 -2.80 -8.92 26.04
C ALA A 686 -1.37 -9.41 25.83
N MET A 687 -0.78 -10.07 26.83
CA MET A 687 0.52 -10.75 26.65
C MET A 687 0.37 -11.86 25.59
N PRO A 688 1.36 -12.03 24.70
CA PRO A 688 1.42 -13.23 23.87
C PRO A 688 1.44 -14.45 24.80
N VAL A 689 0.64 -15.48 24.49
CA VAL A 689 0.79 -16.78 25.16
C VAL A 689 2.11 -17.36 24.65
N THR A 690 3.18 -17.21 25.42
CA THR A 690 4.47 -17.80 25.06
C THR A 690 4.41 -19.31 25.26
N GLN A 691 4.82 -20.08 24.24
CA GLN A 691 5.38 -21.40 24.45
C GLN A 691 6.65 -21.21 25.29
N ALA A 692 6.79 -21.94 26.39
CA ALA A 692 8.01 -21.93 27.19
C ALA A 692 9.19 -22.25 26.26
N ALA A 693 10.13 -21.31 26.12
CA ALA A 693 11.38 -21.60 25.42
C ALA A 693 12.04 -22.79 26.15
N PRO A 694 12.66 -23.76 25.43
CA PRO A 694 13.45 -24.79 26.09
C PRO A 694 14.48 -24.10 27.00
N GLU A 695 14.49 -24.48 28.28
CA GLU A 695 15.44 -23.99 29.27
C GLU A 695 16.85 -24.28 28.75
N SER A 696 17.49 -23.26 28.15
CA SER A 696 18.88 -23.38 27.76
C SER A 696 19.73 -23.25 29.04
N PRO A 697 20.48 -24.28 29.45
CA PRO A 697 21.29 -24.23 30.66
C PRO A 697 22.60 -23.52 30.33
N VAL A 698 22.52 -22.23 30.04
CA VAL A 698 23.69 -21.37 29.91
C VAL A 698 23.41 -20.16 30.78
N LYS A 699 24.27 -19.95 31.79
CA LYS A 699 24.31 -18.75 32.62
C LYS A 699 24.26 -17.52 31.71
N SER A 700 23.08 -16.96 31.52
CA SER A 700 22.90 -15.72 30.78
C SER A 700 23.67 -14.64 31.51
N ALA A 701 24.53 -13.94 30.78
CA ALA A 701 25.17 -12.71 31.24
C ALA A 701 24.13 -11.78 31.91
N PRO A 702 24.54 -10.96 32.89
CA PRO A 702 23.62 -10.03 33.55
C PRO A 702 22.84 -9.22 32.51
N ARG A 703 21.51 -9.19 32.67
CA ARG A 703 20.60 -8.37 31.85
C ARG A 703 21.13 -6.93 31.78
N PRO A 704 21.30 -6.33 30.58
CA PRO A 704 21.50 -4.89 30.49
C PRO A 704 20.35 -4.16 31.19
N ALA A 705 20.67 -3.04 31.84
CA ALA A 705 19.75 -2.27 32.67
C ALA A 705 18.51 -1.79 31.90
N ALA A 706 17.43 -1.55 32.66
CA ALA A 706 16.09 -1.14 32.27
C ALA A 706 16.02 -0.14 31.09
N LEU A 707 14.93 -0.25 30.32
CA LEU A 707 14.56 0.63 29.19
C LEU A 707 14.91 2.10 29.44
N GLN A 708 16.02 2.56 28.88
CA GLN A 708 16.45 3.94 29.03
C GLN A 708 15.76 4.80 27.98
N THR A 709 15.18 5.91 28.40
CA THR A 709 14.67 6.91 27.45
C THR A 709 15.74 7.93 27.17
N VAL A 710 16.13 8.05 25.90
CA VAL A 710 17.05 9.08 25.43
C VAL A 710 16.23 10.28 24.98
N GLN A 711 16.58 11.45 25.48
CA GLN A 711 15.96 12.70 25.09
C GLN A 711 17.03 13.66 24.57
N ALA A 712 16.80 14.23 23.40
CA ALA A 712 17.60 15.27 22.80
C ALA A 712 16.78 16.57 22.69
N LEU A 713 17.37 17.67 23.15
CA LEU A 713 16.87 19.02 22.97
C LEU A 713 17.91 19.83 22.22
N VAL A 714 17.50 20.48 21.13
CA VAL A 714 18.32 21.46 20.43
C VAL A 714 17.87 22.84 20.89
N VAL A 715 18.79 23.58 21.52
CA VAL A 715 18.50 24.86 22.17
C VAL A 715 19.36 25.95 21.54
N LYS A 716 18.73 27.08 21.25
CA LYS A 716 19.43 28.29 20.81
C LYS A 716 19.85 29.11 22.03
N LEU A 717 21.14 29.41 22.13
CA LEU A 717 21.72 30.19 23.21
C LEU A 717 21.47 31.69 22.97
N PRO A 718 20.92 32.41 23.97
CA PRO A 718 20.89 33.87 23.93
C PRO A 718 22.30 34.46 23.87
N ALA A 719 22.46 35.56 23.16
CA ALA A 719 23.73 36.28 23.11
C ALA A 719 24.20 36.66 24.53
N GLY A 720 25.44 36.29 24.88
CA GLY A 720 26.05 36.59 26.18
C GLY A 720 25.64 35.67 27.33
N LEU A 721 24.91 34.58 27.08
CA LEU A 721 24.67 33.55 28.09
C LEU A 721 25.95 32.72 28.31
N GLU A 722 26.57 32.85 29.49
CA GLU A 722 27.69 32.00 29.88
C GLU A 722 27.20 30.68 30.49
N LEU A 723 27.57 29.57 29.88
CA LEU A 723 27.30 28.25 30.43
C LEU A 723 28.35 27.88 31.50
N PRO A 724 27.94 27.28 32.63
CA PRO A 724 28.87 26.69 33.58
C PRO A 724 29.86 25.74 32.90
N GLN A 725 31.11 25.69 33.39
CA GLN A 725 32.10 24.71 32.90
C GLN A 725 31.71 23.26 33.25
N ASP A 726 30.94 23.08 34.31
CA ASP A 726 30.38 21.77 34.66
C ASP A 726 29.20 21.44 33.74
N ALA A 727 29.35 20.38 32.94
CA ALA A 727 28.37 19.98 31.94
C ALA A 727 27.00 19.64 32.54
N GLN A 728 26.94 19.10 33.76
CA GLN A 728 25.67 18.78 34.42
C GLN A 728 24.96 20.05 34.90
N ALA A 729 25.69 21.00 35.48
CA ALA A 729 25.15 22.29 35.89
C ALA A 729 24.67 23.11 34.68
N ALA A 730 25.43 23.10 33.58
CA ALA A 730 25.02 23.73 32.33
C ALA A 730 23.77 23.07 31.72
N ALA A 731 23.72 21.73 31.72
CA ALA A 731 22.55 20.98 31.26
C ALA A 731 21.29 21.28 32.12
N ALA A 732 21.42 21.31 33.44
CA ALA A 732 20.32 21.65 34.34
C ALA A 732 19.81 23.08 34.14
N LEU A 733 20.72 24.03 33.92
CA LEU A 733 20.37 25.42 33.61
C LEU A 733 19.60 25.53 32.29
N LEU A 734 20.07 24.85 31.23
CA LEU A 734 19.42 24.85 29.92
C LEU A 734 18.06 24.13 29.93
N LEU A 735 17.93 23.01 30.65
CA LEU A 735 16.65 22.32 30.85
C LEU A 735 15.62 23.24 31.51
N LYS A 736 16.01 23.88 32.61
CA LYS A 736 15.14 24.82 33.32
C LYS A 736 14.76 25.99 32.43
N ALA A 737 15.72 26.60 31.74
CA ALA A 737 15.47 27.72 30.86
C ALA A 737 14.55 27.33 29.68
N SER A 738 14.69 26.13 29.12
CA SER A 738 13.82 25.61 28.05
C SER A 738 12.40 25.36 28.55
N ARG A 739 12.25 24.80 29.75
CA ARG A 739 10.95 24.59 30.43
C ARG A 739 10.25 25.91 30.70
N ASP A 740 10.98 26.89 31.22
CA ASP A 740 10.44 28.20 31.60
C ASP A 740 10.23 29.13 30.37
N GLY A 741 10.59 28.67 29.16
CA GLY A 741 10.47 29.43 27.91
C GLY A 741 11.48 30.58 27.76
N ALA A 742 12.52 30.59 28.59
CA ALA A 742 13.57 31.62 28.59
C ALA A 742 14.61 31.43 27.47
N VAL A 743 14.70 30.23 26.90
CA VAL A 743 15.51 29.93 25.70
C VAL A 743 14.67 29.24 24.65
N GLU A 744 14.98 29.51 23.38
CA GLU A 744 14.30 28.90 22.26
C GLU A 744 14.74 27.44 22.10
N THR A 745 13.77 26.53 22.15
CA THR A 745 14.01 25.11 21.84
C THR A 745 13.58 24.86 20.40
N VAL A 746 14.57 24.65 19.55
CA VAL A 746 14.40 24.56 18.09
C VAL A 746 13.86 23.19 17.69
N ASP A 747 14.40 22.12 18.30
CA ASP A 747 13.95 20.75 18.10
C ASP A 747 13.95 19.99 19.43
N CYS A 748 13.04 19.02 19.55
CA CYS A 748 12.99 18.12 20.70
C CYS A 748 12.56 16.73 20.25
N VAL A 749 13.35 15.72 20.62
CA VAL A 749 13.02 14.32 20.38
C VAL A 749 13.23 13.51 21.66
N SER A 750 12.36 12.54 21.89
CA SER A 750 12.49 11.57 22.98
C SER A 750 12.19 10.19 22.43
N LEU A 751 13.03 9.22 22.75
CA LEU A 751 12.93 7.87 22.23
C LEU A 751 13.32 6.87 23.32
N ARG A 752 12.44 5.90 23.56
CA ARG A 752 12.74 4.80 24.47
C ARG A 752 13.61 3.78 23.75
N GLY A 753 14.82 3.57 24.27
CA GLY A 753 15.88 2.75 23.67
C GLY A 753 15.75 1.24 23.91
N ARG A 754 16.47 0.48 23.07
CA ARG A 754 16.37 -0.99 22.87
C ARG A 754 17.24 -1.85 23.80
N HIS A 755 16.81 -3.11 23.93
CA HIS A 755 17.59 -4.29 24.36
C HIS A 755 18.80 -4.62 23.44
N ASP A 756 18.75 -4.28 22.15
CA ASP A 756 19.83 -4.51 21.17
C ASP A 756 20.73 -3.27 20.91
N GLY A 757 20.41 -2.13 21.55
CA GLY A 757 21.15 -0.87 21.42
C GLY A 757 20.82 -0.02 20.20
N SER A 758 19.89 -0.39 19.31
CA SER A 758 19.57 0.41 18.10
C SER A 758 18.27 1.22 18.23
N ALA A 759 18.23 2.49 17.85
CA ALA A 759 16.97 3.24 17.80
C ALA A 759 17.09 4.40 16.81
N LEU A 760 16.00 4.76 16.14
CA LEU A 760 15.99 5.81 15.13
C LEU A 760 14.71 6.63 15.25
N ILE A 761 14.84 7.95 15.18
CA ILE A 761 13.72 8.87 15.05
C ILE A 761 14.05 9.96 14.02
N LYS A 762 13.11 10.26 13.12
CA LYS A 762 13.19 11.28 12.07
C LYS A 762 11.94 12.14 12.06
N SER A 763 12.05 13.45 11.72
CA SER A 763 10.92 14.39 11.81
C SER A 763 10.46 15.09 10.50
N GLY A 764 11.18 14.98 9.38
CA GLY A 764 10.71 15.53 8.10
C GLY A 764 11.61 15.22 6.90
N TRP A 765 11.02 15.08 5.71
CA TRP A 765 11.71 14.77 4.45
C TRP A 765 11.17 15.66 3.31
N ASP A 766 12.00 16.00 2.34
CA ASP A 766 11.63 16.84 1.18
C ASP A 766 12.47 16.43 -0.04
N PHE A 767 11.97 16.70 -1.24
CA PHE A 767 12.67 16.44 -2.50
C PHE A 767 13.22 17.75 -3.04
N TYR A 768 14.40 17.74 -3.65
CA TYR A 768 15.03 18.93 -4.18
C TYR A 768 15.69 18.65 -5.53
N PHE A 769 15.56 19.60 -6.43
CA PHE A 769 16.36 19.66 -7.64
C PHE A 769 17.71 20.29 -7.29
N THR A 770 18.79 19.52 -7.41
CA THR A 770 20.01 19.86 -6.67
C THR A 770 20.98 20.77 -7.42
N HIS A 771 21.33 20.49 -8.68
CA HIS A 771 21.99 21.47 -9.54
C HIS A 771 21.97 21.06 -11.02
N GLY A 772 21.57 21.98 -11.91
CA GLY A 772 21.64 21.80 -13.38
C GLY A 772 23.05 21.99 -13.95
N ARG A 773 24.08 21.54 -13.21
CA ARG A 773 25.50 21.63 -13.59
C ARG A 773 25.97 20.27 -14.10
N ASP A 774 26.89 20.25 -15.06
CA ASP A 774 27.54 19.01 -15.48
C ASP A 774 28.29 18.39 -14.29
N ARG A 775 27.93 17.15 -13.92
CA ARG A 775 28.54 16.45 -12.78
C ARG A 775 30.03 16.29 -13.02
N LEU A 776 30.84 16.78 -12.08
CA LEU A 776 32.24 16.41 -12.01
C LEU A 776 32.33 14.94 -11.57
N ARG A 777 33.15 14.14 -12.25
CA ARG A 777 33.30 12.72 -11.97
C ARG A 777 33.76 12.50 -10.51
N GLY A 778 32.89 11.98 -9.64
CA GLY A 778 33.20 11.64 -8.24
C GLY A 778 32.53 12.47 -7.16
N GLU A 779 31.59 13.38 -7.48
CA GLU A 779 30.76 14.06 -6.47
C GLU A 779 29.86 13.06 -5.71
N THR A 780 29.83 13.20 -4.39
CA THR A 780 28.92 12.47 -3.49
C THR A 780 27.59 13.21 -3.34
N GLU A 781 26.55 12.51 -2.86
CA GLU A 781 25.25 13.13 -2.57
C GLU A 781 25.36 14.29 -1.55
N GLU A 782 26.33 14.23 -0.63
CA GLU A 782 26.61 15.33 0.30
C GLU A 782 27.23 16.53 -0.43
N ASP A 783 28.18 16.31 -1.36
CA ASP A 783 28.81 17.39 -2.14
C ASP A 783 27.77 18.21 -2.93
N VAL A 784 26.74 17.52 -3.44
CA VAL A 784 25.62 18.09 -4.18
C VAL A 784 24.83 19.09 -3.33
N PHE A 785 24.62 18.80 -2.04
CA PHE A 785 23.92 19.69 -1.10
C PHE A 785 24.81 20.75 -0.44
N HIS A 786 26.13 20.54 -0.43
CA HIS A 786 27.14 21.45 0.10
C HIS A 786 27.75 22.39 -0.95
N ALA A 787 27.27 22.36 -2.20
CA ALA A 787 27.83 23.11 -3.31
C ALA A 787 27.88 24.63 -3.07
N SER A 788 29.07 25.20 -3.27
CA SER A 788 29.41 26.60 -2.96
C SER A 788 28.59 27.64 -3.73
N THR A 789 28.49 28.83 -3.13
CA THR A 789 28.03 30.07 -3.77
C THR A 789 29.19 31.07 -3.71
N PRO A 790 29.59 31.73 -4.82
CA PRO A 790 28.99 31.75 -6.16
C PRO A 790 29.40 30.58 -7.07
N MET A 791 28.68 30.44 -8.19
CA MET A 791 28.95 29.44 -9.25
C MET A 791 30.41 29.54 -9.75
N PRO A 792 31.14 28.42 -9.89
CA PRO A 792 32.47 28.42 -10.50
C PRO A 792 32.45 28.98 -11.92
N ALA A 793 33.53 29.64 -12.34
CA ALA A 793 33.67 30.10 -13.71
C ALA A 793 33.77 28.91 -14.68
N GLY A 794 33.03 28.94 -15.79
CA GLY A 794 33.06 27.89 -16.83
C GLY A 794 32.10 26.72 -16.60
N THR A 795 31.22 26.78 -15.60
CA THR A 795 30.18 25.76 -15.40
C THR A 795 29.16 25.78 -16.54
N THR A 796 28.91 24.59 -17.12
CA THR A 796 27.95 24.33 -18.21
C THR A 796 26.61 23.85 -17.66
N PHE A 797 25.55 24.06 -18.45
CA PHE A 797 24.21 23.56 -18.16
C PHE A 797 24.15 22.06 -18.46
N ASN A 798 23.69 21.29 -17.49
CA ASN A 798 23.32 19.89 -17.67
C ASN A 798 21.82 19.83 -17.93
N ASP A 799 21.45 19.27 -19.07
CA ASP A 799 20.07 19.01 -19.44
C ASP A 799 19.42 17.93 -18.55
N GLN A 800 20.21 17.16 -17.79
CA GLN A 800 19.74 16.25 -16.75
C GLN A 800 19.90 16.89 -15.35
N ILE A 801 18.78 17.24 -14.72
CA ILE A 801 18.73 17.83 -13.39
C ILE A 801 18.30 16.79 -12.38
N ASP A 802 19.19 16.39 -11.48
CA ASP A 802 18.88 15.40 -10.45
C ASP A 802 17.81 15.88 -9.47
N VAL A 803 16.96 14.94 -9.04
CA VAL A 803 16.02 15.10 -7.94
C VAL A 803 16.49 14.21 -6.80
N ASN A 804 16.99 14.82 -5.73
CA ASN A 804 17.43 14.11 -4.54
C ASN A 804 16.48 14.40 -3.37
N HIS A 805 16.31 13.44 -2.48
CA HIS A 805 15.51 13.62 -1.28
C HIS A 805 16.40 13.86 -0.07
N ARG A 806 15.92 14.62 0.91
CA ARG A 806 16.72 15.02 2.07
C ARG A 806 15.87 15.14 3.33
N LEU A 807 16.47 14.81 4.47
CA LEU A 807 15.94 15.13 5.79
C LEU A 807 15.93 16.66 6.00
N VAL A 808 14.74 17.26 6.14
CA VAL A 808 14.53 18.70 6.47
C VAL A 808 14.15 18.93 7.93
N GLY A 809 14.13 17.84 8.70
CA GLY A 809 13.84 17.84 10.13
C GLY A 809 15.05 17.48 10.97
N CYS A 810 14.81 16.85 12.11
CA CYS A 810 15.81 16.29 12.99
C CYS A 810 15.81 14.76 12.82
N GLN A 811 17.01 14.19 12.77
CA GLN A 811 17.25 12.75 12.89
C GLN A 811 18.12 12.51 14.11
N LEU A 812 17.66 11.64 15.01
CA LEU A 812 18.46 11.08 16.08
C LEU A 812 18.55 9.57 15.86
N GLU A 813 19.77 9.07 15.76
CA GLU A 813 20.07 7.66 15.64
C GLU A 813 20.93 7.23 16.83
N ILE A 814 20.60 6.06 17.38
CA ILE A 814 21.32 5.40 18.46
C ILE A 814 21.78 4.04 17.93
N GLN A 815 23.07 3.76 18.06
CA GLN A 815 23.68 2.48 17.71
C GLN A 815 24.61 2.02 18.83
N GLY A 816 24.16 1.04 19.60
CA GLY A 816 24.82 0.61 20.83
C GLY A 816 24.88 1.74 21.85
N GLU A 817 26.09 2.12 22.25
CA GLU A 817 26.34 3.21 23.20
C GLU A 817 26.63 4.55 22.51
N ARG A 818 26.44 4.65 21.19
CA ARG A 818 26.69 5.87 20.41
C ARG A 818 25.40 6.50 19.93
N TRP A 819 25.42 7.82 19.80
CA TRP A 819 24.37 8.59 19.17
C TRP A 819 24.93 9.43 18.02
N THR A 820 24.08 9.66 17.03
CA THR A 820 24.31 10.58 15.91
C THR A 820 23.07 11.45 15.75
N LEU A 821 23.26 12.76 15.57
CA LEU A 821 22.19 13.71 15.30
C LEU A 821 22.52 14.53 14.06
N ILE A 822 21.55 14.67 13.15
CA ILE A 822 21.64 15.49 11.94
C ILE A 822 20.35 16.31 11.82
N ARG A 823 20.49 17.61 11.50
CA ARG A 823 19.38 18.52 11.21
C ARG A 823 19.80 19.65 10.28
N ASP A 824 18.82 20.31 9.66
CA ASP A 824 19.04 21.59 9.00
C ASP A 824 18.86 22.75 10.00
N GLY A 825 19.81 23.69 10.02
CA GLY A 825 19.85 24.84 10.92
C GLY A 825 18.76 25.87 10.65
N ARG A 826 18.40 26.04 9.37
CA ARG A 826 17.40 26.99 8.86
C ARG A 826 16.76 26.43 7.58
N PRO A 827 15.59 26.96 7.15
CA PRO A 827 15.03 26.62 5.83
C PRO A 827 16.08 26.86 4.73
N PRO A 828 16.14 25.98 3.70
CA PRO A 828 17.14 26.12 2.66
C PRO A 828 16.99 27.46 1.94
N GLU A 829 18.12 28.09 1.65
CA GLU A 829 18.17 29.31 0.86
C GLU A 829 18.08 28.92 -0.62
N ILE A 830 17.06 29.42 -1.33
CA ILE A 830 16.91 29.16 -2.77
C ILE A 830 17.69 30.21 -3.55
N VAL A 831 18.71 29.77 -4.28
CA VAL A 831 19.51 30.62 -5.18
C VAL A 831 19.15 30.32 -6.63
N THR A 832 19.26 31.32 -7.51
CA THR A 832 19.07 31.15 -8.96
C THR A 832 20.43 31.15 -9.65
N GLU A 833 20.73 30.06 -10.35
CA GLU A 833 21.90 29.97 -11.23
C GLU A 833 21.50 30.33 -12.65
N THR A 834 22.37 31.02 -13.39
CA THR A 834 22.14 31.37 -14.78
C THR A 834 23.26 30.81 -15.65
N PHE A 835 22.89 29.90 -16.55
CA PHE A 835 23.76 29.32 -17.56
C PHE A 835 23.63 30.13 -18.85
N ALA A 836 24.77 30.53 -19.43
CA ALA A 836 24.81 31.31 -20.66
C ALA A 836 25.39 30.47 -21.81
N GLY A 837 24.93 30.73 -23.03
CA GLY A 837 25.47 30.06 -24.21
C GLY A 837 24.90 28.64 -24.42
N VAL A 838 23.77 28.31 -23.79
CA VAL A 838 23.10 27.01 -23.93
C VAL A 838 22.51 26.93 -25.32
N VAL A 839 22.78 25.86 -26.04
CA VAL A 839 22.29 25.66 -27.41
C VAL A 839 20.78 25.43 -27.37
N GLN A 840 20.05 26.09 -28.26
CA GLN A 840 18.63 25.84 -28.47
C GLN A 840 18.50 24.65 -29.43
N GLU A 841 18.39 23.44 -28.86
CA GLU A 841 18.63 22.18 -29.58
C GLU A 841 17.43 21.66 -30.38
N TRP A 842 16.23 22.22 -30.19
CA TRP A 842 15.02 21.68 -30.83
C TRP A 842 14.33 22.64 -31.83
N PRO A 843 14.05 22.19 -33.07
CA PRO A 843 14.70 21.08 -33.79
C PRO A 843 16.10 21.50 -34.28
N GLY A 844 17.14 20.71 -33.99
CA GLY A 844 18.53 21.03 -34.31
C GLY A 844 19.35 19.82 -34.80
N PRO A 845 20.40 20.02 -35.63
CA PRO A 845 21.33 18.99 -36.15
C PRO A 845 21.96 18.12 -35.05
N GLN A 846 22.58 17.00 -35.47
CA GLN A 846 23.34 16.15 -34.55
C GLN A 846 24.39 16.96 -33.77
N PRO A 847 24.66 16.60 -32.50
CA PRO A 847 25.79 17.13 -31.75
C PRO A 847 27.06 16.94 -32.59
N ASP A 848 27.93 17.96 -32.62
CA ASP A 848 29.22 17.95 -33.33
C ASP A 848 29.17 18.12 -34.88
N GLY A 849 28.00 18.38 -35.46
CA GLY A 849 27.90 18.81 -36.86
C GLY A 849 28.37 20.27 -37.06
N PRO A 850 28.83 20.68 -38.26
CA PRO A 850 29.20 22.08 -38.56
C PRO A 850 28.03 23.07 -38.43
N GLU A 851 26.80 22.57 -38.37
CA GLU A 851 25.57 23.34 -38.13
C GLU A 851 25.31 23.58 -36.64
N TRP A 852 25.93 22.80 -35.73
CA TRP A 852 25.77 22.92 -34.27
C TRP A 852 26.26 24.26 -33.72
N GLU A 853 27.42 24.72 -34.19
CA GLU A 853 28.00 26.01 -33.80
C GLU A 853 27.15 27.22 -34.25
N GLN A 854 26.24 27.00 -35.21
CA GLN A 854 25.40 28.03 -35.83
C GLN A 854 24.00 28.13 -35.18
N LEU A 855 23.66 27.21 -34.28
CA LEU A 855 22.37 27.21 -33.59
C LEU A 855 22.23 28.40 -32.64
N PRO A 856 20.99 28.91 -32.44
CA PRO A 856 20.73 29.96 -31.47
C PRO A 856 21.18 29.55 -30.06
N LYS A 857 21.80 30.49 -29.35
CA LYS A 857 22.23 30.29 -27.96
C LYS A 857 21.38 31.13 -27.03
N VAL A 858 20.86 30.51 -25.98
CA VAL A 858 19.97 31.13 -25.00
C VAL A 858 20.59 31.11 -23.61
N ARG A 859 19.96 31.83 -22.69
CA ARG A 859 20.23 31.71 -21.26
C ARG A 859 19.20 30.80 -20.61
N VAL A 860 19.64 30.03 -19.61
CA VAL A 860 18.76 29.17 -18.81
C VAL A 860 19.01 29.48 -17.35
N CYS A 861 17.95 29.74 -16.60
CA CYS A 861 17.99 29.94 -15.16
C CYS A 861 17.43 28.70 -14.44
N VAL A 862 18.11 28.23 -13.40
CA VAL A 862 17.69 27.09 -12.57
C VAL A 862 17.73 27.51 -11.10
N GLN A 863 16.66 27.23 -10.34
CA GLN A 863 16.67 27.38 -8.89
C GLN A 863 17.35 26.19 -8.22
N ARG A 864 18.17 26.39 -7.20
CA ARG A 864 18.67 25.30 -6.35
C ARG A 864 18.68 25.68 -4.87
N PRO A 865 18.54 24.71 -3.95
CA PRO A 865 18.65 24.95 -2.52
C PRO A 865 20.10 24.99 -2.03
N ILE A 866 20.36 25.81 -1.00
CA ILE A 866 21.57 25.83 -0.18
C ILE A 866 21.19 25.46 1.25
N PHE A 867 21.80 24.41 1.80
CA PHE A 867 21.51 23.92 3.14
C PHE A 867 22.55 24.39 4.16
N ASP A 868 22.09 24.65 5.38
CA ASP A 868 22.93 24.86 6.56
C ASP A 868 22.82 23.62 7.45
N ILE A 869 23.78 22.71 7.32
CA ILE A 869 23.68 21.36 7.88
C ILE A 869 24.40 21.34 9.22
N GLN A 870 23.68 20.98 10.27
CA GLN A 870 24.20 20.87 11.62
C GLN A 870 24.16 19.41 12.05
N GLY A 871 25.24 18.94 12.66
CA GLY A 871 25.31 17.55 13.12
C GLY A 871 26.32 17.34 14.21
N GLY A 872 26.20 16.20 14.88
CA GLY A 872 27.12 15.77 15.92
C GLY A 872 26.98 14.28 16.18
N GLU A 873 28.03 13.72 16.76
CA GLU A 873 28.03 12.34 17.24
C GLU A 873 28.79 12.24 18.56
N GLY A 874 28.51 11.20 19.34
CA GLY A 874 29.22 10.96 20.58
C GLY A 874 28.74 9.71 21.33
N PRO A 875 29.33 9.44 22.51
CA PRO A 875 28.84 8.41 23.42
C PRO A 875 27.57 8.88 24.15
N LEU A 876 26.68 7.95 24.47
CA LEU A 876 25.51 8.21 25.32
C LEU A 876 25.96 8.55 26.75
N PRO A 877 25.35 9.54 27.42
CA PRO A 877 25.61 9.81 28.84
C PRO A 877 25.03 8.68 29.71
N ALA A 878 25.53 8.52 30.93
CA ALA A 878 24.99 7.51 31.85
C ALA A 878 23.55 7.85 32.28
N ALA A 879 22.81 6.84 32.77
CA ALA A 879 21.42 7.03 33.23
C ALA A 879 21.30 8.12 34.33
N GLY A 880 20.42 9.09 34.08
CA GLY A 880 20.22 10.28 34.90
C GLY A 880 21.26 11.40 34.67
N GLN A 881 22.16 11.27 33.70
CA GLN A 881 23.12 12.30 33.32
C GLN A 881 22.74 12.94 31.98
N ALA A 882 23.28 14.13 31.74
CA ALA A 882 23.18 14.83 30.47
C ALA A 882 24.57 15.13 29.86
N SER A 883 24.64 15.29 28.55
CA SER A 883 25.79 15.80 27.81
C SER A 883 25.39 17.00 26.96
N LEU A 884 26.37 17.86 26.69
CA LEU A 884 26.22 19.05 25.84
C LEU A 884 27.19 18.96 24.68
N THR A 885 26.69 19.19 23.46
CA THR A 885 27.48 19.23 22.24
C THR A 885 27.12 20.48 21.45
N ASN A 886 28.12 21.28 21.07
CA ASN A 886 27.89 22.44 20.21
C ASN A 886 27.57 21.96 18.79
N LEU A 887 26.44 22.41 18.25
CA LEU A 887 26.05 22.16 16.86
C LEU A 887 26.42 23.34 15.94
N ALA A 888 26.36 24.56 16.48
CA ALA A 888 26.79 25.80 15.83
C ALA A 888 27.29 26.79 16.90
N GLU A 889 27.69 28.00 16.49
CA GLU A 889 28.19 29.05 17.41
C GLU A 889 27.16 29.42 18.50
N ASP A 890 25.87 29.45 18.15
CA ASP A 890 24.76 29.83 19.03
C ASP A 890 23.79 28.68 19.34
N THR A 891 24.11 27.44 18.95
CA THR A 891 23.17 26.32 19.02
C THR A 891 23.82 25.11 19.68
N VAL A 892 23.18 24.57 20.72
CA VAL A 892 23.68 23.45 21.52
C VAL A 892 22.67 22.31 21.55
N LEU A 893 23.18 21.09 21.39
CA LEU A 893 22.48 19.86 21.67
C LEU A 893 22.66 19.51 23.14
N LEU A 894 21.55 19.38 23.84
CA LEU A 894 21.45 18.75 25.14
C LEU A 894 20.90 17.33 24.97
N LEU A 895 21.71 16.33 25.29
CA LEU A 895 21.31 14.93 25.28
C LEU A 895 21.25 14.40 26.71
N ARG A 896 20.16 13.74 27.11
CA ARG A 896 20.05 13.10 28.42
C ARG A 896 19.45 11.71 28.35
N VAL A 897 19.90 10.86 29.25
CA VAL A 897 19.37 9.50 29.44
C VAL A 897 18.56 9.51 30.73
N LEU A 898 17.25 9.26 30.63
CA LEU A 898 16.34 9.26 31.78
C LEU A 898 16.48 7.95 32.57
N ARG A 899 16.20 8.01 33.89
CA ARG A 899 16.24 6.86 34.80
C ARG A 899 14.97 6.05 34.78
#